data_AF-A0A6N4QIJ1-F1
#
_entry.id   AF-A0A6N4QIJ1-F1
#
_cell.length_a   1.000
_cell.length_b   1.000
_cell.length_c   1.000
_cell.angle_alpha   90.00
_cell.angle_beta   90.00
_cell.angle_gamma   90.00
#
_symmetry.space_group_name_H-M   'P 1'
#
loop_
_entity.id
_entity.type
_entity.pdbx_description
1 polymer ?
#
loop_
_entity_poly.entity_id
_entity_poly.type
_entity_poly.pdbx_seq_one_letter_code
_entity_poly.pdbx_strand_id
1 'polypeptide(L)'
;MFQNLAKFILIVLFGIGFISPFALLQSEPNALEDIAEGKQFQSENNCRKAIQFYQSALQKNRNSLEAKLGVADCSFKLGAFRESKKFYLEILDREPKHIPAVTGLSEIYLLDSDYPTISKLIDPLLVEFPNHTALRITEAKTLQKQGKIDSAIYKIKTLGSKLGDPSELLRMLAELYFTKQNYNESFNSIDSYTKKEANDPEGFAFKAKVLLYQNYFRPNQLKSVLPTVEETLQNSLNLDPKGEQARFYSVYHDIILANFLSDKEIKKRAFRTIYELAREFPDNQLYHSLEANLAWELGETKFASYHYRRALQLDDLDEILRFEAEEYSIVSEKEESKLRRELGDYRRDRFYSEKHSFYHKSSLFHLKRAKDLSPQTPVIRKELLEFYNQTGEAVKYTNLLLRLREEDPNSFKLQNKLEFSIKNLKESIEFKEGFLQIDPNLIQENTVRYSPEVYVFDMESSLPFPYHLQAGRLLGEAIRYNLKQIQSVRVVDGNEFNYIRGLLKETNYHPFSQTLPFAIDNLHLLDSKRRNAVKIRYVVHGKYQIKDGDIRLDISLYDRDSLRDIATWSTNQKGRDSLPTVIHRMGERIKDLLPKEGKILKIKKDEVIVSLGKDDGLQKNSKLEFQRKGKTLFQGEIIELGKSISSVKPNIRGWEKELATGDDVILPTDSRKETKDK
;
A
#
# COMPACT_ATOMS: atom_id res chain seq x y z
N MET A 1 -0.60 -39.09 64.70
CA MET A 1 -0.17 -40.14 65.65
C MET A 1 1.24 -39.83 66.11
N PHE A 2 1.39 -39.57 67.42
CA PHE A 2 2.61 -39.66 68.25
C PHE A 2 3.87 -38.84 67.83
N GLN A 3 4.19 -37.74 68.54
CA GLN A 3 5.03 -37.68 69.78
C GLN A 3 6.54 -37.85 69.45
N ASN A 4 7.56 -37.15 69.95
CA ASN A 4 7.88 -36.27 71.10
C ASN A 4 9.13 -35.46 70.65
N LEU A 5 9.44 -34.20 71.00
CA LEU A 5 9.59 -33.47 72.27
C LEU A 5 10.71 -33.97 73.22
N ALA A 6 11.57 -33.03 73.62
CA ALA A 6 12.49 -32.98 74.78
C ALA A 6 13.99 -33.30 74.51
N LYS A 7 14.92 -32.30 74.56
CA LYS A 7 15.64 -31.76 75.76
C LYS A 7 16.71 -32.76 76.26
N PHE A 8 17.95 -32.50 76.69
CA PHE A 8 18.76 -31.36 77.16
C PHE A 8 20.16 -31.98 77.44
N ILE A 9 21.34 -31.36 77.25
CA ILE A 9 22.20 -30.83 78.33
C ILE A 9 23.60 -30.48 77.77
N LEU A 10 24.08 -29.34 78.25
CA LEU A 10 25.43 -28.75 78.22
C LEU A 10 26.55 -29.68 78.70
N ILE A 11 27.70 -29.67 78.03
CA ILE A 11 29.01 -29.64 78.72
C ILE A 11 29.89 -28.60 78.01
N VAL A 12 30.26 -27.57 78.77
CA VAL A 12 31.30 -26.58 78.46
C VAL A 12 32.63 -27.17 78.91
N LEU A 13 33.65 -27.17 78.05
CA LEU A 13 35.05 -27.07 78.49
C LEU A 13 35.89 -26.39 77.40
N PHE A 14 36.38 -25.22 77.78
CA PHE A 14 37.34 -24.37 77.07
C PHE A 14 38.67 -25.10 76.86
N GLY A 15 39.25 -24.97 75.66
CA GLY A 15 40.55 -25.56 75.32
C GLY A 15 41.13 -25.04 74.01
N ILE A 16 41.39 -23.73 73.97
CA ILE A 16 42.41 -22.99 73.21
C ILE A 16 43.03 -23.69 71.97
N GLY A 17 42.69 -23.17 70.79
CA GLY A 17 43.68 -22.58 69.88
C GLY A 17 44.48 -23.52 68.97
N PHE A 18 43.90 -23.87 67.81
CA PHE A 18 44.65 -23.94 66.54
C PHE A 18 43.73 -23.44 65.43
N ILE A 19 43.77 -22.13 65.17
CA ILE A 19 43.20 -21.54 63.96
C ILE A 19 44.20 -21.81 62.85
N SER A 20 43.98 -22.86 62.06
CA SER A 20 44.52 -22.93 60.72
C SER A 20 43.75 -21.92 59.85
N PRO A 21 44.41 -20.98 59.16
CA PRO A 21 43.74 -20.17 58.18
C PRO A 21 43.43 -21.07 56.99
N PHE A 22 42.18 -21.54 56.90
CA PHE A 22 41.66 -21.96 55.61
C PHE A 22 41.57 -20.66 54.79
N ALA A 23 42.64 -20.38 54.05
CA ALA A 23 42.65 -19.33 53.06
C ALA A 23 41.57 -19.68 52.04
N LEU A 24 40.40 -19.06 52.19
CA LEU A 24 39.48 -18.88 51.09
C LEU A 24 40.22 -17.99 50.10
N LEU A 25 40.87 -18.64 49.13
CA LEU A 25 41.41 -17.98 47.94
C LEU A 25 40.19 -17.42 47.19
N GLN A 26 39.70 -16.25 47.58
CA GLN A 26 38.92 -15.42 46.69
C GLN A 26 39.89 -14.99 45.59
N SER A 27 39.80 -15.64 44.43
CA SER A 27 40.47 -15.17 43.23
C SER A 27 39.99 -13.75 42.95
N GLU A 28 40.89 -12.78 42.90
CA GLU A 28 40.54 -11.43 42.50
C GLU A 28 39.84 -11.48 41.12
N PRO A 29 38.67 -10.83 40.95
CA PRO A 29 37.94 -10.86 39.69
C PRO A 29 38.78 -10.22 38.59
N ASN A 30 39.31 -11.05 37.69
CA ASN A 30 40.27 -10.67 36.67
C ASN A 30 39.56 -10.06 35.45
N ALA A 31 40.20 -9.14 34.72
CA ALA A 31 39.64 -8.54 33.50
C ALA A 31 39.19 -9.58 32.46
N LEU A 32 39.81 -10.77 32.45
CA LEU A 32 39.44 -11.89 31.58
C LEU A 32 38.08 -12.51 31.93
N GLU A 33 37.72 -12.54 33.22
CA GLU A 33 36.43 -13.05 33.69
C GLU A 33 35.31 -12.12 33.24
N ASP A 34 35.48 -10.81 33.47
CA ASP A 34 34.57 -9.78 32.97
C ASP A 34 34.41 -9.84 31.42
N ILE A 35 35.48 -10.11 30.68
CA ILE A 35 35.39 -10.29 29.22
C ILE A 35 34.58 -11.54 28.87
N ALA A 36 34.78 -12.65 29.59
CA ALA A 36 34.05 -13.89 29.35
C ALA A 36 32.55 -13.73 29.64
N GLU A 37 32.19 -13.08 30.74
CA GLU A 37 30.79 -12.73 31.07
C GLU A 37 30.21 -11.75 30.04
N GLY A 38 30.99 -10.76 29.60
CA GLY A 38 30.63 -9.84 28.53
C GLY A 38 30.29 -10.58 27.23
N LYS A 39 31.13 -11.54 26.83
CA LYS A 39 30.90 -12.40 25.65
C LYS A 39 29.67 -13.27 25.80
N GLN A 40 29.44 -13.83 26.98
CA GLN A 40 28.25 -14.62 27.26
C GLN A 40 26.99 -13.76 27.06
N PHE A 41 26.89 -12.62 27.72
CA PHE A 41 25.76 -11.72 27.54
C PHE A 41 25.62 -11.20 26.10
N GLN A 42 26.74 -10.98 25.40
CA GLN A 42 26.71 -10.60 23.98
C GLN A 42 26.16 -11.73 23.10
N SER A 43 26.51 -12.99 23.39
CA SER A 43 25.98 -14.17 22.69
C SER A 43 24.49 -14.40 22.95
N GLU A 44 24.00 -14.01 24.13
CA GLU A 44 22.57 -13.97 24.49
C GLU A 44 21.85 -12.72 23.94
N ASN A 45 22.50 -11.96 23.05
CA ASN A 45 22.04 -10.70 22.45
C ASN A 45 21.73 -9.58 23.49
N ASN A 46 22.18 -9.73 24.73
CA ASN A 46 22.01 -8.76 25.81
C ASN A 46 23.16 -7.74 25.83
N CYS A 47 23.26 -6.95 24.75
CA CYS A 47 24.34 -5.98 24.55
C CYS A 47 24.44 -4.93 25.67
N ARG A 48 23.31 -4.56 26.30
CA ARG A 48 23.31 -3.60 27.41
C ARG A 48 24.07 -4.12 28.63
N LYS A 49 23.87 -5.39 29.00
CA LYS A 49 24.63 -6.03 30.09
C LYS A 49 26.06 -6.33 29.67
N ALA A 50 26.25 -6.83 28.46
CA ALA A 50 27.58 -7.13 27.92
C ALA A 50 28.52 -5.91 28.01
N ILE A 51 28.03 -4.71 27.64
CA ILE A 51 28.79 -3.46 27.75
C ILE A 51 29.23 -3.17 29.18
N GLN A 52 28.41 -3.45 30.20
CA GLN A 52 28.77 -3.22 31.61
C GLN A 52 29.98 -4.06 32.01
N PHE A 53 29.99 -5.34 31.63
CA PHE A 53 31.11 -6.24 31.90
C PHE A 53 32.36 -5.86 31.09
N TYR A 54 32.21 -5.53 29.81
CA TYR A 54 33.36 -5.04 29.02
C TYR A 54 33.93 -3.72 29.56
N GLN A 55 33.08 -2.81 30.04
CA GLN A 55 33.54 -1.57 30.69
C GLN A 55 34.25 -1.85 32.01
N SER A 56 33.76 -2.81 32.82
CA SER A 56 34.46 -3.27 34.03
C SER A 56 35.84 -3.85 33.67
N ALA A 57 35.92 -4.68 32.63
CA ALA A 57 37.20 -5.19 32.13
C ALA A 57 38.15 -4.06 31.69
N LEU A 58 37.63 -2.98 31.08
CA LEU A 58 38.42 -1.81 30.68
C LEU A 58 38.87 -0.95 31.88
N GLN A 59 38.16 -0.98 33.01
CA GLN A 59 38.63 -0.33 34.23
C GLN A 59 39.85 -1.07 34.80
N LYS A 60 39.84 -2.40 34.76
CA LYS A 60 40.94 -3.28 35.20
C LYS A 60 42.11 -3.27 34.21
N ASN A 61 41.82 -3.27 32.91
CA ASN A 61 42.80 -3.19 31.82
C ASN A 61 42.30 -2.26 30.70
N ARG A 62 42.68 -0.99 30.78
CA ARG A 62 42.31 0.07 29.81
C ARG A 62 42.74 -0.21 28.36
N ASN A 63 43.68 -1.14 28.19
CA ASN A 63 44.34 -1.44 26.93
C ASN A 63 43.84 -2.74 26.29
N SER A 64 42.86 -3.42 26.89
CA SER A 64 42.29 -4.66 26.34
C SER A 64 41.57 -4.41 25.02
N LEU A 65 42.15 -4.85 23.90
CA LEU A 65 41.54 -4.74 22.58
C LEU A 65 40.23 -5.53 22.49
N GLU A 66 40.18 -6.68 23.14
CA GLU A 66 39.00 -7.55 23.17
C GLU A 66 37.82 -6.90 23.90
N ALA A 67 38.07 -6.27 25.05
CA ALA A 67 37.02 -5.54 25.76
C ALA A 67 36.56 -4.30 24.96
N LYS A 68 37.49 -3.58 24.30
CA LYS A 68 37.13 -2.48 23.40
C LYS A 68 36.28 -2.95 22.22
N LEU A 69 36.63 -4.09 21.62
CA LEU A 69 35.89 -4.67 20.50
C LEU A 69 34.48 -5.07 20.95
N GLY A 70 34.37 -5.72 22.12
CA GLY A 70 33.08 -6.06 22.72
C GLY A 70 32.18 -4.85 22.97
N VAL A 71 32.73 -3.74 23.48
CA VAL A 71 31.99 -2.46 23.59
C VAL A 71 31.62 -1.95 22.19
N ALA A 72 32.54 -1.94 21.23
CA ALA A 72 32.30 -1.42 19.89
C ALA A 72 31.16 -2.17 19.18
N ASP A 73 31.17 -3.50 19.21
CA ASP A 73 30.17 -4.37 18.59
C ASP A 73 28.81 -4.24 19.27
N CYS A 74 28.77 -4.21 20.60
CA CYS A 74 27.53 -4.05 21.35
C CYS A 74 26.94 -2.64 21.16
N SER A 75 27.79 -1.60 21.16
CA SER A 75 27.35 -0.23 20.86
C SER A 75 26.85 -0.11 19.42
N PHE A 76 27.45 -0.81 18.46
CA PHE A 76 26.93 -0.88 17.08
C PHE A 76 25.53 -1.48 17.05
N LYS A 77 25.35 -2.67 17.66
CA LYS A 77 24.06 -3.36 17.74
C LYS A 77 22.97 -2.52 18.41
N LEU A 78 23.33 -1.68 19.38
CA LEU A 78 22.41 -0.76 20.06
C LEU A 78 22.16 0.56 19.32
N GLY A 79 22.76 0.76 18.14
CA GLY A 79 22.64 1.99 17.35
C GLY A 79 23.49 3.16 17.83
N ALA A 80 24.37 2.94 18.82
CA ALA A 80 25.32 3.92 19.33
C ALA A 80 26.55 4.05 18.42
N PHE A 81 26.34 4.39 17.14
CA PHE A 81 27.35 4.35 16.09
C PHE A 81 28.57 5.25 16.37
N ARG A 82 28.37 6.41 17.01
CA ARG A 82 29.47 7.32 17.36
C ARG A 82 30.43 6.70 18.40
N GLU A 83 29.88 6.02 19.40
CA GLU A 83 30.67 5.34 20.42
C GLU A 83 31.37 4.11 19.83
N SER A 84 30.63 3.31 19.05
CA SER A 84 31.17 2.16 18.33
C SER A 84 32.36 2.55 17.45
N LYS A 85 32.20 3.59 16.62
CA LYS A 85 33.26 4.14 15.77
C LYS A 85 34.49 4.55 16.56
N LYS A 86 34.32 5.19 17.72
CA LYS A 86 35.43 5.60 18.59
C LYS A 86 36.25 4.38 19.03
N PHE A 87 35.61 3.34 19.55
CA PHE A 87 36.33 2.16 20.02
C PHE A 87 37.00 1.37 18.90
N TYR A 88 36.37 1.25 17.72
CA TYR A 88 37.05 0.64 16.56
C TYR A 88 38.30 1.43 16.14
N LEU A 89 38.23 2.77 16.09
CA LEU A 89 39.40 3.60 15.77
C LEU A 89 40.52 3.44 16.80
N GLU A 90 40.19 3.40 18.09
CA GLU A 90 41.19 3.16 19.14
C GLU A 90 41.88 1.78 19.03
N ILE A 91 41.19 0.77 18.50
CA ILE A 91 41.78 -0.54 18.20
C ILE A 91 42.75 -0.40 17.01
N LEU A 92 42.31 0.27 15.93
CA LEU A 92 43.09 0.43 14.70
C LEU A 92 44.31 1.36 14.86
N ASP A 93 44.28 2.30 15.79
CA ASP A 93 45.45 3.12 16.15
C ASP A 93 46.62 2.27 16.69
N ARG A 94 46.31 1.11 17.28
CA ARG A 94 47.31 0.17 17.83
C ARG A 94 47.59 -0.99 16.89
N GLU A 95 46.54 -1.54 16.31
CA GLU A 95 46.61 -2.66 15.38
C GLU A 95 45.91 -2.28 14.06
N PRO A 96 46.62 -1.60 13.14
CA PRO A 96 46.02 -1.11 11.89
C PRO A 96 45.44 -2.21 10.99
N LYS A 97 45.83 -3.47 11.21
CA LYS A 97 45.38 -4.65 10.45
C LYS A 97 44.36 -5.51 11.22
N HIS A 98 43.79 -5.03 12.33
CA HIS A 98 42.82 -5.78 13.13
C HIS A 98 41.49 -5.94 12.38
N ILE A 99 41.34 -7.05 11.63
CA ILE A 99 40.23 -7.31 10.70
C ILE A 99 38.85 -7.09 11.34
N PRO A 100 38.53 -7.62 12.54
CA PRO A 100 37.20 -7.40 13.14
C PRO A 100 36.87 -5.91 13.36
N ALA A 101 37.87 -5.10 13.71
CA ALA A 101 37.67 -3.66 13.88
C ALA A 101 37.54 -2.95 12.53
N VAL A 102 38.29 -3.38 11.50
CA VAL A 102 38.13 -2.88 10.14
C VAL A 102 36.74 -3.20 9.58
N THR A 103 36.26 -4.43 9.72
CA THR A 103 34.95 -4.84 9.22
C THR A 103 33.82 -4.14 9.98
N GLY A 104 33.91 -4.06 11.32
CA GLY A 104 32.93 -3.33 12.15
C GLY A 104 32.87 -1.84 11.83
N LEU A 105 34.03 -1.19 11.67
CA LEU A 105 34.10 0.19 11.23
C LEU A 105 33.56 0.40 9.81
N SER A 106 33.78 -0.58 8.92
CA SER A 106 33.24 -0.54 7.56
C SER A 106 31.71 -0.62 7.53
N GLU A 107 31.08 -1.38 8.44
CA GLU A 107 29.61 -1.39 8.58
C GLU A 107 29.06 0.00 8.92
N ILE A 108 29.78 0.78 9.74
CA ILE A 108 29.40 2.18 10.04
C ILE A 108 29.52 3.04 8.78
N TYR A 109 30.63 2.94 8.05
CA TYR A 109 30.81 3.69 6.81
C TYR A 109 29.81 3.29 5.70
N LEU A 110 29.31 2.05 5.73
CA LEU A 110 28.24 1.62 4.81
C LEU A 110 26.93 2.36 5.08
N LEU A 111 26.62 2.68 6.34
CA LEU A 111 25.45 3.50 6.69
C LEU A 111 25.57 4.92 6.13
N ASP A 112 26.77 5.49 6.19
CA ASP A 112 27.10 6.82 5.64
C ASP A 112 27.29 6.81 4.12
N SER A 113 27.23 5.63 3.46
CA SER A 113 27.57 5.43 2.05
C SER A 113 28.98 5.92 1.66
N ASP A 114 29.92 5.95 2.60
CA ASP A 114 31.32 6.35 2.37
C ASP A 114 32.15 5.15 1.86
N TYR A 115 31.85 4.73 0.63
CA TYR A 115 32.54 3.63 -0.03
C TYR A 115 34.05 3.86 -0.22
N PRO A 116 34.54 5.07 -0.56
CA PRO A 116 35.98 5.32 -0.70
C PRO A 116 36.76 5.02 0.58
N THR A 117 36.22 5.37 1.75
CA THR A 117 36.88 5.08 3.03
C THR A 117 36.90 3.58 3.31
N ILE A 118 35.82 2.85 2.99
CA ILE A 118 35.79 1.39 3.10
C ILE A 118 36.89 0.76 2.24
N SER A 119 36.99 1.13 0.96
CA SER A 119 38.03 0.63 0.05
C SER A 119 39.44 0.88 0.58
N LYS A 120 39.72 2.08 1.12
CA LYS A 120 41.03 2.38 1.73
C LYS A 120 41.36 1.47 2.92
N LEU A 121 40.36 1.05 3.69
CA LEU A 121 40.54 0.16 4.84
C LEU A 121 40.70 -1.30 4.42
N ILE A 122 39.89 -1.80 3.48
CA ILE A 122 39.84 -3.23 3.16
C ILE A 122 40.75 -3.66 2.02
N ASP A 123 41.04 -2.79 1.03
CA ASP A 123 41.79 -3.19 -0.17
C ASP A 123 43.22 -3.68 0.15
N PRO A 124 44.01 -3.01 1.03
CA PRO A 124 45.32 -3.52 1.42
C PRO A 124 45.25 -4.89 2.11
N LEU A 125 44.22 -5.11 2.92
CA LEU A 125 44.01 -6.38 3.63
C LEU A 125 43.55 -7.48 2.67
N LEU A 126 42.79 -7.16 1.62
CA LEU A 126 42.38 -8.11 0.60
C LEU A 126 43.52 -8.51 -0.34
N VAL A 127 44.57 -7.70 -0.48
CA VAL A 127 45.81 -8.11 -1.16
C VAL A 127 46.57 -9.15 -0.35
N GLU A 128 46.66 -8.96 0.97
CA GLU A 128 47.37 -9.85 1.89
C GLU A 128 46.57 -11.13 2.20
N PHE A 129 45.25 -11.00 2.38
CA PHE A 129 44.32 -12.06 2.74
C PHE A 129 43.18 -12.20 1.70
N PRO A 130 43.47 -12.62 0.45
CA PRO A 130 42.53 -12.58 -0.67
C PRO A 130 41.30 -13.48 -0.51
N ASN A 131 41.37 -14.49 0.37
CA ASN A 131 40.28 -15.43 0.63
C ASN A 131 39.64 -15.24 2.02
N HIS A 132 39.97 -14.16 2.74
CA HIS A 132 39.35 -13.90 4.05
C HIS A 132 37.87 -13.57 3.88
N THR A 133 37.01 -14.39 4.45
CA THR A 133 35.56 -14.33 4.26
C THR A 133 34.95 -13.03 4.75
N ALA A 134 35.27 -12.59 5.97
CA ALA A 134 34.73 -11.34 6.52
C ALA A 134 35.04 -10.10 5.64
N LEU A 135 36.29 -9.93 5.19
CA LEU A 135 36.67 -8.84 4.28
C LEU A 135 35.93 -8.93 2.94
N ARG A 136 35.75 -10.13 2.40
CA ARG A 136 35.00 -10.37 1.15
C ARG A 136 33.50 -10.11 1.30
N ILE A 137 32.93 -10.43 2.46
CA ILE A 137 31.55 -10.06 2.82
C ILE A 137 31.41 -8.55 2.88
N THR A 138 32.33 -7.84 3.54
CA THR A 138 32.35 -6.36 3.57
C THR A 138 32.44 -5.77 2.15
N GLU A 139 33.31 -6.33 1.29
CA GLU A 139 33.39 -5.96 -0.12
C GLU A 139 32.05 -6.19 -0.85
N ALA A 140 31.42 -7.34 -0.64
CA ALA A 140 30.14 -7.68 -1.27
C ALA A 140 28.98 -6.79 -0.80
N LYS A 141 28.89 -6.47 0.50
CA LYS A 141 27.92 -5.50 1.05
C LYS A 141 28.14 -4.10 0.45
N THR A 142 29.40 -3.70 0.29
CA THR A 142 29.76 -2.44 -0.37
C THR A 142 29.29 -2.42 -1.83
N LEU A 143 29.57 -3.47 -2.59
CA LEU A 143 29.10 -3.62 -3.97
C LEU A 143 27.56 -3.63 -4.06
N GLN A 144 26.87 -4.30 -3.15
CA GLN A 144 25.41 -4.31 -3.06
C GLN A 144 24.85 -2.90 -2.87
N LYS A 145 25.40 -2.11 -1.92
CA LYS A 145 24.98 -0.73 -1.68
C LYS A 145 25.25 0.21 -2.86
N GLN A 146 26.31 -0.07 -3.64
CA GLN A 146 26.59 0.60 -4.92
C GLN A 146 25.68 0.16 -6.08
N GLY A 147 24.74 -0.78 -5.84
CA GLY A 147 23.88 -1.35 -6.89
C GLY A 147 24.57 -2.41 -7.78
N LYS A 148 25.83 -2.76 -7.51
CA LYS A 148 26.63 -3.76 -8.25
C LYS A 148 26.39 -5.18 -7.73
N ILE A 149 25.12 -5.56 -7.59
CA ILE A 149 24.71 -6.81 -6.94
C ILE A 149 25.26 -8.05 -7.67
N ASP A 150 25.30 -8.04 -9.00
CA ASP A 150 25.84 -9.15 -9.79
C ASP A 150 27.32 -9.42 -9.52
N SER A 151 28.11 -8.35 -9.37
CA SER A 151 29.52 -8.46 -9.00
C SER A 151 29.69 -9.02 -7.60
N ALA A 152 28.85 -8.59 -6.65
CA ALA A 152 28.84 -9.13 -5.29
C ALA A 152 28.54 -10.64 -5.29
N ILE A 153 27.48 -11.06 -6.00
CA ILE A 153 27.10 -12.47 -6.12
C ILE A 153 28.25 -13.29 -6.72
N TYR A 154 28.85 -12.83 -7.81
CA TYR A 154 29.96 -13.54 -8.45
C TYR A 154 31.15 -13.73 -7.50
N LYS A 155 31.57 -12.66 -6.80
CA LYS A 155 32.70 -12.72 -5.86
C LYS A 155 32.44 -13.67 -4.68
N ILE A 156 31.27 -13.58 -4.06
CA ILE A 156 30.93 -14.47 -2.93
C ILE A 156 30.77 -15.92 -3.40
N LYS A 157 30.09 -16.15 -4.53
CA LYS A 157 29.87 -17.51 -5.07
C LYS A 157 31.19 -18.19 -5.42
N THR A 158 32.09 -17.48 -6.10
CA THR A 158 33.41 -18.02 -6.46
C THR A 158 34.28 -18.33 -5.24
N LEU A 159 34.22 -17.50 -4.20
CA LEU A 159 34.90 -17.77 -2.94
C LEU A 159 34.29 -18.97 -2.22
N GLY A 160 32.95 -19.04 -2.14
CA GLY A 160 32.21 -20.15 -1.54
C GLY A 160 32.62 -21.50 -2.15
N SER A 161 32.60 -21.61 -3.48
CA SER A 161 32.98 -22.84 -4.18
C SER A 161 34.44 -23.25 -3.93
N LYS A 162 35.35 -22.29 -3.71
CA LYS A 162 36.76 -22.58 -3.37
C LYS A 162 36.94 -23.07 -1.93
N LEU A 163 36.11 -22.59 -1.01
CA LEU A 163 36.24 -22.85 0.43
C LEU A 163 35.28 -23.93 0.96
N GLY A 164 34.52 -24.60 0.09
CA GLY A 164 33.54 -25.62 0.51
C GLY A 164 32.26 -25.03 1.11
N ASP A 165 31.83 -23.87 0.60
CA ASP A 165 30.63 -23.13 0.99
C ASP A 165 30.49 -22.88 2.51
N PRO A 166 31.38 -22.08 3.12
CA PRO A 166 31.24 -21.62 4.51
C PRO A 166 29.84 -21.04 4.79
N SER A 167 29.30 -21.27 6.00
CA SER A 167 27.94 -20.86 6.37
C SER A 167 27.72 -19.35 6.22
N GLU A 168 28.67 -18.52 6.66
CA GLU A 168 28.62 -17.06 6.50
C GLU A 168 28.53 -16.60 5.02
N LEU A 169 29.17 -17.31 4.09
CA LEU A 169 29.06 -17.01 2.66
C LEU A 169 27.72 -17.45 2.09
N LEU A 170 27.16 -18.57 2.57
CA LEU A 170 25.80 -19.01 2.22
C LEU A 170 24.74 -18.00 2.67
N ARG A 171 24.88 -17.47 3.90
CA ARG A 171 24.01 -16.39 4.42
C ARG A 171 24.10 -15.14 3.54
N MET A 172 25.31 -14.70 3.22
CA MET A 172 25.53 -13.54 2.34
C MET A 172 24.95 -13.76 0.93
N LEU A 173 25.14 -14.95 0.34
CA LEU A 173 24.53 -15.29 -0.96
C LEU A 173 23.02 -15.24 -0.91
N ALA A 174 22.41 -15.79 0.15
CA ALA A 174 20.97 -15.76 0.31
C ALA A 174 20.42 -14.32 0.32
N GLU A 175 21.09 -13.41 1.04
CA GLU A 175 20.74 -11.99 1.13
C GLU A 175 20.94 -11.24 -0.21
N LEU A 176 22.04 -11.51 -0.92
CA LEU A 176 22.31 -10.93 -2.24
C LEU A 176 21.27 -11.39 -3.27
N TYR A 177 20.98 -12.69 -3.33
CA TYR A 177 19.96 -13.23 -4.22
C TYR A 177 18.56 -12.71 -3.89
N PHE A 178 18.23 -12.58 -2.60
CA PHE A 178 16.98 -11.98 -2.16
C PHE A 178 16.86 -10.53 -2.62
N THR A 179 17.91 -9.73 -2.45
CA THR A 179 17.97 -8.33 -2.90
C THR A 179 17.83 -8.21 -4.42
N LYS A 180 18.41 -9.17 -5.16
CA LYS A 180 18.26 -9.30 -6.62
C LYS A 180 16.86 -9.80 -7.04
N GLN A 181 15.98 -10.16 -6.10
CA GLN A 181 14.68 -10.78 -6.33
C GLN A 181 14.77 -12.18 -6.98
N ASN A 182 15.93 -12.83 -6.91
CA ASN A 182 16.10 -14.22 -7.30
C ASN A 182 15.78 -15.14 -6.11
N TYR A 183 14.49 -15.28 -5.80
CA TYR A 183 14.04 -15.98 -4.60
C TYR A 183 14.36 -17.49 -4.61
N ASN A 184 14.48 -18.13 -5.78
CA ASN A 184 14.85 -19.54 -5.87
C ASN A 184 16.28 -19.79 -5.38
N GLU A 185 17.25 -19.02 -5.88
CA GLU A 185 18.66 -19.15 -5.45
C GLU A 185 18.86 -18.66 -4.01
N SER A 186 18.08 -17.66 -3.59
CA SER A 186 18.03 -17.23 -2.19
C SER A 186 17.58 -18.38 -1.29
N PHE A 187 16.52 -19.11 -1.68
CA PHE A 187 16.00 -20.25 -0.93
C PHE A 187 17.05 -21.37 -0.82
N ASN A 188 17.68 -21.75 -1.94
CA ASN A 188 18.72 -22.79 -1.94
C ASN A 188 19.88 -22.45 -0.99
N SER A 189 20.29 -21.18 -0.99
CA SER A 189 21.40 -20.69 -0.15
C SER A 189 21.02 -20.66 1.34
N ILE A 190 19.83 -20.14 1.68
CA ILE A 190 19.38 -20.06 3.08
C ILE A 190 19.00 -21.44 3.65
N ASP A 191 18.46 -22.34 2.83
CA ASP A 191 18.19 -23.71 3.24
C ASP A 191 19.49 -24.44 3.60
N SER A 192 20.51 -24.32 2.75
CA SER A 192 21.85 -24.87 3.01
C SER A 192 22.49 -24.25 4.26
N TYR A 193 22.30 -22.95 4.48
CA TYR A 193 22.76 -22.25 5.68
C TYR A 193 22.11 -22.80 6.94
N THR A 194 20.76 -22.86 7.01
CA THR A 194 20.02 -23.32 8.20
C THR A 194 20.30 -24.78 8.56
N LYS A 195 20.72 -25.61 7.59
CA LYS A 195 21.18 -26.99 7.84
C LYS A 195 22.55 -27.05 8.52
N LYS A 196 23.44 -26.07 8.26
CA LYS A 196 24.76 -25.96 8.89
C LYS A 196 24.68 -25.24 10.24
N GLU A 197 23.88 -24.20 10.32
CA GLU A 197 23.70 -23.33 11.50
C GLU A 197 22.31 -23.51 12.11
N ALA A 198 22.07 -24.65 12.75
CA ALA A 198 20.75 -25.01 13.29
C ALA A 198 20.33 -24.21 14.55
N ASN A 199 21.22 -23.36 15.08
CA ASN A 199 20.99 -22.54 16.28
C ASN A 199 20.91 -21.03 15.97
N ASP A 200 20.79 -20.63 14.69
CA ASP A 200 20.58 -19.23 14.31
C ASP A 200 19.08 -18.92 14.11
N PRO A 201 18.39 -18.27 15.07
CA PRO A 201 16.99 -17.89 14.90
C PRO A 201 16.76 -16.98 13.69
N GLU A 202 17.66 -16.02 13.44
CA GLU A 202 17.50 -15.08 12.33
C GLU A 202 17.56 -15.78 10.96
N GLY A 203 18.39 -16.82 10.84
CA GLY A 203 18.48 -17.65 9.65
C GLY A 203 17.16 -18.34 9.31
N PHE A 204 16.47 -18.88 10.32
CA PHE A 204 15.15 -19.45 10.15
C PHE A 204 14.10 -18.38 9.82
N ALA A 205 14.07 -17.26 10.54
CA ALA A 205 13.17 -16.15 10.21
C ALA A 205 13.35 -15.66 8.76
N PHE A 206 14.60 -15.56 8.29
CA PHE A 206 14.91 -15.19 6.92
C PHE A 206 14.50 -16.28 5.91
N LYS A 207 14.67 -17.56 6.24
CA LYS A 207 14.17 -18.67 5.40
C LYS A 207 12.64 -18.61 5.23
N ALA A 208 11.90 -18.34 6.30
CA ALA A 208 10.45 -18.17 6.24
C ALA A 208 10.04 -16.98 5.34
N LYS A 209 10.75 -15.84 5.46
CA LYS A 209 10.59 -14.70 4.54
C LYS A 209 10.81 -15.12 3.09
N VAL A 210 11.91 -15.80 2.79
CA VAL A 210 12.25 -16.22 1.42
C VAL A 210 11.15 -17.12 0.85
N LEU A 211 10.69 -18.12 1.60
CA LEU A 211 9.60 -19.01 1.21
C LEU A 211 8.32 -18.26 0.87
N LEU A 212 7.93 -17.29 1.70
CA LEU A 212 6.76 -16.44 1.45
C LEU A 212 6.93 -15.63 0.16
N TYR A 213 8.07 -14.95 -0.01
CA TYR A 213 8.33 -14.07 -1.16
C TYR A 213 8.43 -14.84 -2.48
N GLN A 214 9.08 -16.01 -2.48
CA GLN A 214 9.21 -16.89 -3.65
C GLN A 214 7.84 -17.30 -4.22
N ASN A 215 6.84 -17.46 -3.35
CA ASN A 215 5.54 -18.00 -3.71
C ASN A 215 4.42 -16.94 -3.79
N TYR A 216 4.70 -15.67 -3.48
CA TYR A 216 3.70 -14.61 -3.37
C TYR A 216 2.74 -14.55 -4.58
N PHE A 217 3.27 -14.45 -5.80
CA PHE A 217 2.47 -14.34 -7.03
C PHE A 217 1.78 -15.63 -7.48
N ARG A 218 1.87 -16.70 -6.69
CA ARG A 218 1.29 -18.01 -7.02
C ARG A 218 0.44 -18.48 -5.84
N PRO A 219 -0.81 -18.00 -5.71
CA PRO A 219 -1.66 -18.25 -4.54
C PRO A 219 -1.74 -19.72 -4.11
N ASN A 220 -1.86 -20.66 -5.07
CA ASN A 220 -1.89 -22.09 -4.76
C ASN A 220 -0.57 -22.61 -4.19
N GLN A 221 0.58 -22.16 -4.71
CA GLN A 221 1.89 -22.52 -4.17
C GLN A 221 2.11 -21.86 -2.81
N LEU A 222 1.71 -20.59 -2.67
CA LEU A 222 1.74 -19.86 -1.40
C LEU A 222 0.95 -20.58 -0.32
N LYS A 223 -0.24 -21.12 -0.64
CA LYS A 223 -1.02 -21.96 0.28
C LYS A 223 -0.27 -23.22 0.68
N SER A 224 0.30 -23.93 -0.30
CA SER A 224 0.98 -25.21 -0.06
C SER A 224 2.23 -25.08 0.82
N VAL A 225 2.89 -23.92 0.81
CA VAL A 225 4.14 -23.72 1.56
C VAL A 225 3.92 -23.24 3.00
N LEU A 226 2.70 -22.83 3.38
CA LEU A 226 2.39 -22.32 4.72
C LEU A 226 2.80 -23.28 5.86
N PRO A 227 2.57 -24.61 5.79
CA PRO A 227 3.01 -25.51 6.85
C PRO A 227 4.54 -25.49 7.06
N THR A 228 5.32 -25.42 5.97
CA THR A 228 6.78 -25.32 6.03
C THR A 228 7.23 -23.95 6.56
N VAL A 229 6.50 -22.88 6.21
CA VAL A 229 6.74 -21.53 6.77
C VAL A 229 6.49 -21.54 8.28
N GLU A 230 5.37 -22.10 8.74
CA GLU A 230 5.06 -22.24 10.17
C GLU A 230 6.15 -23.03 10.90
N GLU A 231 6.55 -24.21 10.41
CA GLU A 231 7.64 -25.00 11.00
C GLU A 231 8.94 -24.19 11.11
N THR A 232 9.30 -23.48 10.03
CA THR A 232 10.51 -22.65 10.00
C THR A 232 10.43 -21.51 11.02
N LEU A 233 9.27 -20.86 11.15
CA LEU A 233 9.06 -19.80 12.14
C LEU A 233 9.08 -20.34 13.57
N GLN A 234 8.51 -21.51 13.83
CA GLN A 234 8.58 -22.15 15.14
C GLN A 234 10.01 -22.52 15.53
N ASN A 235 10.83 -23.01 14.60
CA ASN A 235 12.26 -23.23 14.85
C ASN A 235 12.97 -21.93 15.26
N SER A 236 12.63 -20.80 14.63
CA SER A 236 13.15 -19.49 15.04
C SER A 236 12.64 -19.07 16.43
N LEU A 237 11.34 -19.17 16.68
CA LEU A 237 10.72 -18.68 17.92
C LEU A 237 11.05 -19.55 19.13
N ASN A 238 11.35 -20.83 18.94
CA ASN A 238 11.84 -21.71 20.00
C ASN A 238 13.26 -21.30 20.46
N LEU A 239 14.09 -20.80 19.55
CA LEU A 239 15.45 -20.31 19.84
C LEU A 239 15.43 -18.89 20.40
N ASP A 240 14.61 -18.00 19.81
CA ASP A 240 14.39 -16.64 20.28
C ASP A 240 12.90 -16.26 20.23
N PRO A 241 12.15 -16.44 21.34
CA PRO A 241 10.72 -16.10 21.40
C PRO A 241 10.40 -14.63 21.17
N LYS A 242 11.39 -13.73 21.33
CA LYS A 242 11.21 -12.28 21.15
C LYS A 242 11.73 -11.78 19.80
N GLY A 243 12.21 -12.68 18.94
CA GLY A 243 12.73 -12.35 17.62
C GLY A 243 11.70 -11.59 16.76
N GLU A 244 11.99 -10.32 16.49
CA GLU A 244 11.08 -9.41 15.76
C GLU A 244 10.71 -9.98 14.38
N GLN A 245 11.70 -10.42 13.60
CA GLN A 245 11.48 -10.89 12.23
C GLN A 245 10.57 -12.12 12.19
N ALA A 246 10.79 -13.10 13.08
CA ALA A 246 9.97 -14.30 13.14
C ALA A 246 8.52 -13.96 13.49
N ARG A 247 8.31 -13.15 14.54
CA ARG A 247 6.96 -12.67 14.92
C ARG A 247 6.28 -11.91 13.79
N PHE A 248 7.01 -11.05 13.08
CA PHE A 248 6.48 -10.30 11.95
C PHE A 248 6.06 -11.21 10.79
N TYR A 249 6.89 -12.19 10.41
CA TYR A 249 6.51 -13.13 9.34
C TYR A 249 5.43 -14.13 9.78
N SER A 250 5.27 -14.40 11.08
CA SER A 250 4.08 -15.08 11.61
C SER A 250 2.81 -14.27 11.35
N VAL A 251 2.83 -12.94 11.46
CA VAL A 251 1.69 -12.09 11.09
C VAL A 251 1.34 -12.28 9.61
N TYR A 252 2.32 -12.27 8.71
CA TYR A 252 2.08 -12.50 7.28
C TYR A 252 1.53 -13.89 6.99
N HIS A 253 2.13 -14.91 7.58
CA HIS A 253 1.64 -16.29 7.51
C HIS A 253 0.17 -16.38 7.95
N ASP A 254 -0.16 -15.80 9.10
CA ASP A 254 -1.49 -15.87 9.68
C ASP A 254 -2.55 -15.10 8.89
N ILE A 255 -2.19 -13.94 8.33
CA ILE A 255 -3.06 -13.20 7.41
C ILE A 255 -3.44 -14.08 6.21
N ILE A 256 -2.43 -14.69 5.57
CA ILE A 256 -2.63 -15.55 4.41
C ILE A 256 -3.49 -16.75 4.79
N LEU A 257 -3.16 -17.44 5.88
CA LEU A 257 -3.85 -18.63 6.34
C LEU A 257 -5.31 -18.31 6.72
N ALA A 258 -5.54 -17.25 7.50
CA ALA A 258 -6.86 -16.79 7.89
C ALA A 258 -7.73 -16.46 6.69
N ASN A 259 -7.17 -15.82 5.65
CA ASN A 259 -7.92 -15.46 4.45
C ASN A 259 -8.25 -16.66 3.56
N PHE A 260 -7.37 -17.66 3.48
CA PHE A 260 -7.69 -18.93 2.80
C PHE A 260 -8.78 -19.73 3.51
N LEU A 261 -8.71 -19.82 4.84
CA LEU A 261 -9.64 -20.61 5.66
C LEU A 261 -10.90 -19.83 6.04
N SER A 262 -10.92 -18.51 5.78
CA SER A 262 -11.93 -17.59 6.32
C SER A 262 -12.06 -17.68 7.85
N ASP A 263 -10.94 -17.86 8.54
CA ASP A 263 -10.86 -18.10 9.99
C ASP A 263 -10.55 -16.82 10.76
N LYS A 264 -11.50 -16.39 11.60
CA LYS A 264 -11.36 -15.18 12.43
C LYS A 264 -10.41 -15.36 13.62
N GLU A 265 -10.25 -16.56 14.15
CA GLU A 265 -9.37 -16.79 15.30
C GLU A 265 -7.89 -16.72 14.91
N ILE A 266 -7.55 -17.25 13.72
CA ILE A 266 -6.20 -17.06 13.15
C ILE A 266 -5.94 -15.58 12.87
N LYS A 267 -6.94 -14.84 12.37
CA LYS A 267 -6.82 -13.39 12.16
C LYS A 267 -6.63 -12.63 13.49
N LYS A 268 -7.31 -13.03 14.56
CA LYS A 268 -7.09 -12.48 15.92
C LYS A 268 -5.69 -12.80 16.44
N ARG A 269 -5.12 -13.96 16.12
CA ARG A 269 -3.72 -14.29 16.44
C ARG A 269 -2.76 -13.31 15.77
N ALA A 270 -2.91 -13.09 14.46
CA ALA A 270 -2.13 -12.09 13.72
C ALA A 270 -2.26 -10.69 14.34
N PHE A 271 -3.48 -10.29 14.70
CA PHE A 271 -3.76 -9.00 15.34
C PHE A 271 -3.03 -8.83 16.69
N ARG A 272 -3.02 -9.86 17.55
CA ARG A 272 -2.30 -9.81 18.83
C ARG A 272 -0.79 -9.65 18.62
N THR A 273 -0.22 -10.41 17.70
CA THR A 273 1.23 -10.36 17.44
C THR A 273 1.64 -9.00 16.87
N ILE A 274 0.89 -8.44 15.93
CA ILE A 274 1.22 -7.11 15.39
C ILE A 274 1.02 -5.99 16.41
N TYR A 275 0.01 -6.11 17.30
CA TYR A 275 -0.19 -5.17 18.41
C TYR A 275 1.00 -5.13 19.37
N GLU A 276 1.55 -6.29 19.72
CA GLU A 276 2.75 -6.35 20.57
C GLU A 276 3.97 -5.73 19.86
N LEU A 277 4.18 -6.05 18.57
CA LEU A 277 5.25 -5.46 17.77
C LEU A 277 5.10 -3.94 17.65
N ALA A 278 3.89 -3.43 17.41
CA ALA A 278 3.61 -2.00 17.35
C ALA A 278 3.87 -1.29 18.69
N ARG A 279 3.74 -1.99 19.83
CA ARG A 279 4.08 -1.46 21.16
C ARG A 279 5.57 -1.47 21.43
N GLU A 280 6.28 -2.48 20.98
CA GLU A 280 7.73 -2.59 21.10
C GLU A 280 8.47 -1.62 20.17
N PHE A 281 7.88 -1.36 18.99
CA PHE A 281 8.41 -0.49 17.94
C PHE A 281 7.42 0.62 17.57
N PRO A 282 7.16 1.58 18.49
CA PRO A 282 6.10 2.60 18.33
C PRO A 282 6.35 3.62 17.21
N ASP A 283 7.53 3.60 16.60
CA ASP A 283 7.89 4.45 15.46
C ASP A 283 7.83 3.69 14.13
N ASN A 284 7.49 2.39 14.15
CA ASN A 284 7.30 1.59 12.95
C ASN A 284 5.88 1.79 12.40
N GLN A 285 5.75 2.66 11.41
CA GLN A 285 4.48 2.99 10.75
C GLN A 285 3.80 1.75 10.15
N LEU A 286 4.56 0.83 9.55
CA LEU A 286 4.02 -0.38 8.93
C LEU A 286 3.25 -1.23 9.95
N TYR A 287 3.79 -1.40 11.16
CA TYR A 287 3.14 -2.20 12.21
C TYR A 287 1.80 -1.59 12.61
N HIS A 288 1.74 -0.28 12.80
CA HIS A 288 0.48 0.41 13.06
C HIS A 288 -0.50 0.32 11.89
N SER A 289 -0.04 0.40 10.64
CA SER A 289 -0.92 0.26 9.47
C SER A 289 -1.54 -1.15 9.36
N LEU A 290 -0.74 -2.20 9.55
CA LEU A 290 -1.20 -3.59 9.55
C LEU A 290 -2.16 -3.86 10.70
N GLU A 291 -1.87 -3.35 11.88
CA GLU A 291 -2.75 -3.44 13.04
C GLU A 291 -4.10 -2.76 12.78
N ALA A 292 -4.08 -1.55 12.22
CA ALA A 292 -5.29 -0.81 11.90
C ALA A 292 -6.18 -1.57 10.89
N ASN A 293 -5.57 -2.16 9.86
CA ASN A 293 -6.27 -2.97 8.88
C ASN A 293 -6.88 -4.24 9.50
N LEU A 294 -6.11 -4.98 10.31
CA LEU A 294 -6.61 -6.18 10.98
C LEU A 294 -7.71 -5.86 11.98
N ALA A 295 -7.58 -4.77 12.72
CA ALA A 295 -8.63 -4.27 13.61
C ALA A 295 -9.91 -3.92 12.83
N TRP A 296 -9.79 -3.25 11.68
CA TRP A 296 -10.93 -2.98 10.80
C TRP A 296 -11.64 -4.27 10.40
N GLU A 297 -10.90 -5.26 9.88
CA GLU A 297 -11.50 -6.53 9.44
C GLU A 297 -12.13 -7.35 10.56
N LEU A 298 -11.62 -7.21 11.79
CA LEU A 298 -12.17 -7.84 12.98
C LEU A 298 -13.35 -7.06 13.60
N GLY A 299 -13.59 -5.82 13.16
CA GLY A 299 -14.61 -4.93 13.73
C GLY A 299 -14.17 -4.23 15.03
N GLU A 300 -12.88 -4.25 15.34
CA GLU A 300 -12.27 -3.63 16.53
C GLU A 300 -12.06 -2.12 16.32
N THR A 301 -13.17 -1.39 16.18
CA THR A 301 -13.18 0.02 15.75
C THR A 301 -12.24 0.92 16.55
N LYS A 302 -12.20 0.80 17.88
CA LYS A 302 -11.32 1.64 18.72
C LYS A 302 -9.84 1.47 18.37
N PHE A 303 -9.40 0.24 18.11
CA PHE A 303 -8.02 -0.05 17.73
C PHE A 303 -7.74 0.47 16.32
N ALA A 304 -8.62 0.19 15.36
CA ALA A 304 -8.49 0.68 14.00
C ALA A 304 -8.34 2.22 13.97
N SER A 305 -9.21 2.95 14.67
CA SER A 305 -9.14 4.41 14.76
C SER A 305 -7.83 4.91 15.37
N TYR A 306 -7.38 4.29 16.46
CA TYR A 306 -6.14 4.71 17.13
C TYR A 306 -4.92 4.49 16.23
N HIS A 307 -4.83 3.31 15.61
CA HIS A 307 -3.66 2.94 14.83
C HIS A 307 -3.60 3.59 13.45
N TYR A 308 -4.73 3.86 12.78
CA TYR A 308 -4.74 4.72 11.59
C TYR A 308 -4.22 6.13 11.91
N ARG A 309 -4.66 6.73 13.03
CA ARG A 309 -4.17 8.04 13.47
C ARG A 309 -2.69 8.01 13.79
N ARG A 310 -2.21 6.98 14.49
CA ARG A 310 -0.78 6.85 14.83
C ARG A 310 0.08 6.65 13.58
N ALA A 311 -0.33 5.80 12.65
CA ALA A 311 0.39 5.58 11.40
C ALA A 311 0.49 6.86 10.56
N LEU A 312 -0.61 7.63 10.45
CA LEU A 312 -0.61 8.93 9.74
C LEU A 312 0.17 10.05 10.47
N GLN A 313 0.43 9.92 11.77
CA GLN A 313 1.32 10.82 12.51
C GLN A 313 2.79 10.55 12.24
N LEU A 314 3.15 9.28 11.98
CA LEU A 314 4.52 8.87 11.67
C LEU A 314 4.89 9.23 10.23
N ASP A 315 3.95 9.11 9.29
CA ASP A 315 4.09 9.60 7.92
C ASP A 315 2.79 10.26 7.44
N ASP A 316 2.80 11.59 7.39
CA ASP A 316 1.69 12.40 6.89
C ASP A 316 1.73 12.58 5.36
N LEU A 317 2.65 11.95 4.64
CA LEU A 317 2.73 12.01 3.18
C LEU A 317 2.10 10.77 2.52
N ASP A 318 1.78 9.76 3.31
CA ASP A 318 1.26 8.49 2.86
C ASP A 318 -0.22 8.58 2.40
N GLU A 319 -0.40 8.85 1.11
CA GLU A 319 -1.72 9.01 0.50
C GLU A 319 -2.53 7.70 0.43
N ILE A 320 -1.86 6.54 0.37
CA ILE A 320 -2.55 5.24 0.31
C ILE A 320 -3.11 4.89 1.68
N LEU A 321 -2.29 5.00 2.73
CA LEU A 321 -2.74 4.82 4.11
C LEU A 321 -3.84 5.82 4.47
N ARG A 322 -3.71 7.08 4.03
CA ARG A 322 -4.74 8.10 4.25
C ARG A 322 -6.05 7.69 3.60
N PHE A 323 -6.03 7.32 2.32
CA PHE A 323 -7.23 6.89 1.63
C PHE A 323 -7.85 5.64 2.26
N GLU A 324 -7.04 4.70 2.74
CA GLU A 324 -7.50 3.54 3.50
C GLU A 324 -8.23 3.95 4.79
N ALA A 325 -7.64 4.86 5.58
CA ALA A 325 -8.24 5.38 6.81
C ALA A 325 -9.56 6.12 6.54
N GLU A 326 -9.66 6.82 5.40
CA GLU A 326 -10.90 7.47 4.97
C GLU A 326 -11.98 6.45 4.65
N GLU A 327 -11.68 5.42 3.85
CA GLU A 327 -12.64 4.36 3.51
C GLU A 327 -13.14 3.64 4.77
N TYR A 328 -12.22 3.33 5.71
CA TYR A 328 -12.60 2.82 7.02
C TYR A 328 -13.55 3.77 7.77
N SER A 329 -13.16 5.05 7.91
CA SER A 329 -13.92 6.01 8.72
C SER A 329 -15.31 6.30 8.16
N ILE A 330 -15.47 6.33 6.84
CA ILE A 330 -16.76 6.55 6.18
C ILE A 330 -17.72 5.39 6.47
N VAL A 331 -17.21 4.16 6.46
CA VAL A 331 -18.01 2.94 6.65
C VAL A 331 -18.27 2.65 8.13
N SER A 332 -17.29 2.88 9.01
CA SER A 332 -17.30 2.35 10.37
C SER A 332 -17.42 3.41 11.47
N GLU A 333 -17.26 4.70 11.17
CA GLU A 333 -17.30 5.77 12.17
C GLU A 333 -18.40 6.80 11.92
N LYS A 334 -18.87 7.41 13.01
CA LYS A 334 -19.78 8.57 12.96
C LYS A 334 -19.05 9.81 12.45
N GLU A 335 -19.78 10.75 11.85
CA GLU A 335 -19.22 11.99 11.30
C GLU A 335 -18.47 12.83 12.35
N GLU A 336 -18.87 12.77 13.62
CA GLU A 336 -18.27 13.55 14.71
C GLU A 336 -16.99 12.91 15.27
N SER A 337 -16.65 11.69 14.82
CA SER A 337 -15.45 10.99 15.29
C SER A 337 -14.20 11.82 15.04
N LYS A 338 -13.20 11.66 15.91
CA LYS A 338 -11.97 12.45 15.82
C LYS A 338 -11.19 12.15 14.54
N LEU A 339 -11.03 10.87 14.17
CA LEU A 339 -10.33 10.46 12.95
C LEU A 339 -11.03 11.00 11.71
N ARG A 340 -12.33 10.77 11.57
CA ARG A 340 -13.10 11.20 10.39
C ARG A 340 -13.07 12.71 10.19
N ARG A 341 -13.18 13.50 11.27
CA ARG A 341 -13.02 14.96 11.21
C ARG A 341 -11.62 15.38 10.82
N GLU A 342 -10.57 14.81 11.42
CA GLU A 342 -9.17 15.11 11.07
C GLU A 342 -8.88 14.83 9.59
N LEU A 343 -9.39 13.72 9.05
CA LEU A 343 -9.28 13.39 7.62
C LEU A 343 -10.06 14.37 6.73
N GLY A 344 -11.28 14.74 7.13
CA GLY A 344 -12.11 15.70 6.41
C GLY A 344 -11.48 17.10 6.36
N ASP A 345 -10.96 17.57 7.49
CA ASP A 345 -10.22 18.83 7.60
C ASP A 345 -8.96 18.83 6.72
N TYR A 346 -8.18 17.74 6.76
CA TYR A 346 -7.02 17.59 5.88
C TYR A 346 -7.41 17.74 4.40
N ARG A 347 -8.45 17.03 3.94
CA ARG A 347 -8.88 17.10 2.54
C ARG A 347 -9.42 18.48 2.17
N ARG A 348 -10.14 19.15 3.07
CA ARG A 348 -10.55 20.55 2.85
C ARG A 348 -9.34 21.46 2.67
N ASP A 349 -8.34 21.35 3.53
CA ASP A 349 -7.17 22.23 3.52
C ASP A 349 -6.31 21.98 2.27
N ARG A 350 -6.16 20.71 1.86
CA ARG A 350 -5.52 20.36 0.57
C ARG A 350 -6.25 20.97 -0.61
N PHE A 351 -7.58 20.87 -0.68
CA PHE A 351 -8.36 21.50 -1.74
C PHE A 351 -8.07 23.00 -1.85
N TYR A 352 -8.06 23.74 -0.73
CA TYR A 352 -7.74 25.17 -0.74
C TYR A 352 -6.32 25.46 -1.22
N SER A 353 -5.35 24.64 -0.84
CA SER A 353 -3.97 24.80 -1.28
C SER A 353 -3.80 24.61 -2.79
N GLU A 354 -4.63 23.76 -3.40
CA GLU A 354 -4.51 23.41 -4.81
C GLU A 354 -5.50 24.12 -5.74
N LYS A 355 -6.58 24.72 -5.22
CA LYS A 355 -7.68 25.31 -6.03
C LYS A 355 -7.18 26.33 -7.05
N HIS A 356 -6.09 27.05 -6.79
CA HIS A 356 -5.53 28.06 -7.70
C HIS A 356 -4.23 27.60 -8.38
N SER A 357 -3.87 26.33 -8.26
CA SER A 357 -2.70 25.73 -8.90
C SER A 357 -3.03 25.14 -10.27
N PHE A 358 -2.01 24.76 -11.04
CA PHE A 358 -2.16 23.97 -12.27
C PHE A 358 -2.85 22.61 -12.02
N TYR A 359 -2.89 22.14 -10.77
CA TYR A 359 -3.53 20.90 -10.33
C TYR A 359 -5.00 21.10 -9.92
N HIS A 360 -5.64 22.22 -10.29
CA HIS A 360 -7.03 22.51 -9.93
C HIS A 360 -7.99 21.33 -10.20
N LYS A 361 -7.85 20.62 -11.33
CA LYS A 361 -8.73 19.49 -11.64
C LYS A 361 -8.56 18.29 -10.68
N SER A 362 -7.33 17.98 -10.25
CA SER A 362 -7.10 16.92 -9.25
C SER A 362 -7.53 17.36 -7.85
N SER A 363 -7.49 18.66 -7.54
CA SER A 363 -7.97 19.21 -6.26
C SER A 363 -9.43 18.85 -5.97
N LEU A 364 -10.24 18.62 -7.00
CA LEU A 364 -11.63 18.21 -6.87
C LEU A 364 -11.79 16.85 -6.17
N PHE A 365 -10.79 15.98 -6.27
CA PHE A 365 -10.75 14.76 -5.48
C PHE A 365 -10.80 15.10 -3.98
N HIS A 366 -9.98 16.06 -3.54
CA HIS A 366 -9.95 16.50 -2.16
C HIS A 366 -11.27 17.11 -1.71
N LEU A 367 -11.90 17.99 -2.50
CA LEU A 367 -13.20 18.57 -2.15
C LEU A 367 -14.28 17.49 -1.99
N LYS A 368 -14.31 16.50 -2.89
CA LYS A 368 -15.29 15.41 -2.85
C LYS A 368 -15.05 14.47 -1.67
N ARG A 369 -13.79 14.14 -1.35
CA ARG A 369 -13.46 13.37 -0.14
C ARG A 369 -13.80 14.13 1.13
N ALA A 370 -13.52 15.44 1.19
CA ALA A 370 -13.91 16.29 2.31
C ALA A 370 -15.44 16.28 2.50
N LYS A 371 -16.23 16.32 1.41
CA LYS A 371 -17.69 16.16 1.45
C LYS A 371 -18.11 14.81 2.03
N ASP A 372 -17.47 13.71 1.63
CA ASP A 372 -17.86 12.37 2.11
C ASP A 372 -17.50 12.15 3.59
N LEU A 373 -16.40 12.76 4.04
CA LEU A 373 -15.92 12.69 5.42
C LEU A 373 -16.68 13.63 6.35
N SER A 374 -17.00 14.85 5.92
CA SER A 374 -17.59 15.90 6.75
C SER A 374 -18.62 16.74 5.98
N PRO A 375 -19.75 16.14 5.54
CA PRO A 375 -20.74 16.80 4.68
C PRO A 375 -21.46 17.98 5.35
N GLN A 376 -21.42 18.05 6.68
CA GLN A 376 -22.06 19.11 7.47
C GLN A 376 -21.24 20.41 7.55
N THR A 377 -19.97 20.38 7.17
CA THR A 377 -19.08 21.55 7.30
C THR A 377 -19.53 22.67 6.34
N PRO A 378 -19.93 23.86 6.85
CA PRO A 378 -20.47 24.94 6.02
C PRO A 378 -19.52 25.40 4.90
N VAL A 379 -18.21 25.41 5.21
CA VAL A 379 -17.15 25.76 4.25
C VAL A 379 -17.15 24.82 3.06
N ILE A 380 -17.25 23.51 3.28
CA ILE A 380 -17.27 22.49 2.22
C ILE A 380 -18.51 22.66 1.34
N ARG A 381 -19.68 22.92 1.94
CA ARG A 381 -20.92 23.15 1.19
C ARG A 381 -20.85 24.39 0.30
N LYS A 382 -20.24 25.47 0.78
CA LYS A 382 -20.01 26.68 -0.01
C LYS A 382 -19.14 26.38 -1.25
N GLU A 383 -18.04 25.64 -1.06
CA GLU A 383 -17.15 25.27 -2.17
C GLU A 383 -17.83 24.31 -3.17
N LEU A 384 -18.61 23.34 -2.69
CA LEU A 384 -19.42 22.48 -3.55
C LEU A 384 -20.44 23.28 -4.37
N LEU A 385 -21.05 24.30 -3.77
CA LEU A 385 -22.01 25.16 -4.45
C LEU A 385 -21.35 25.97 -5.56
N GLU A 386 -20.15 26.51 -5.32
CA GLU A 386 -19.35 27.18 -6.36
C GLU A 386 -18.94 26.19 -7.46
N PHE A 387 -18.45 25.01 -7.08
CA PHE A 387 -18.07 23.96 -8.01
C PHE A 387 -19.23 23.54 -8.92
N TYR A 388 -20.39 23.18 -8.35
CA TYR A 388 -21.54 22.75 -9.14
C TYR A 388 -22.05 23.85 -10.07
N ASN A 389 -21.94 25.12 -9.68
CA ASN A 389 -22.27 26.23 -10.56
C ASN A 389 -21.30 26.33 -11.75
N GLN A 390 -19.99 26.21 -11.49
CA GLN A 390 -18.95 26.28 -12.52
C GLN A 390 -18.99 25.09 -13.49
N THR A 391 -19.30 23.89 -13.01
CA THR A 391 -19.39 22.68 -13.83
C THR A 391 -20.75 22.44 -14.48
N GLY A 392 -21.72 23.34 -14.26
CA GLY A 392 -23.08 23.18 -14.80
C GLY A 392 -23.84 22.01 -14.18
N GLU A 393 -23.52 21.61 -12.95
CA GLU A 393 -24.26 20.61 -12.17
C GLU A 393 -25.54 21.20 -11.56
N ALA A 394 -26.42 21.73 -12.42
CA ALA A 394 -27.62 22.48 -12.04
C ALA A 394 -28.53 21.74 -11.05
N VAL A 395 -28.74 20.44 -11.22
CA VAL A 395 -29.55 19.62 -10.29
C VAL A 395 -28.89 19.55 -8.91
N LYS A 396 -27.59 19.20 -8.85
CA LYS A 396 -26.85 19.13 -7.57
C LYS A 396 -26.73 20.51 -6.90
N TYR A 397 -26.50 21.55 -7.70
CA TYR A 397 -26.48 22.94 -7.26
C TYR A 397 -27.81 23.36 -6.63
N THR A 398 -28.93 23.08 -7.31
CA THR A 398 -30.28 23.42 -6.83
C THR A 398 -30.64 22.63 -5.58
N ASN A 399 -30.35 21.33 -5.54
CA ASN A 399 -30.58 20.49 -4.36
C ASN A 399 -29.76 20.95 -3.14
N LEU A 400 -28.53 21.41 -3.37
CA LEU A 400 -27.72 21.99 -2.29
C LEU A 400 -28.28 23.34 -1.82
N LEU A 401 -28.78 24.19 -2.73
CA LEU A 401 -29.46 25.44 -2.38
C LEU A 401 -30.74 25.20 -1.58
N LEU A 402 -31.54 24.20 -1.95
CA LEU A 402 -32.76 23.81 -1.22
C LEU A 402 -32.41 23.49 0.24
N ARG A 403 -31.43 22.61 0.45
CA ARG A 403 -30.97 22.26 1.81
C ARG A 403 -30.43 23.46 2.57
N LEU A 404 -29.60 24.30 1.96
CA LEU A 404 -29.06 25.50 2.62
C LEU A 404 -30.16 26.51 2.99
N ARG A 405 -31.23 26.61 2.18
CA ARG A 405 -32.39 27.45 2.48
C ARG A 405 -33.25 26.86 3.60
N GLU A 406 -33.35 25.54 3.72
CA GLU A 406 -34.01 24.90 4.87
C GLU A 406 -33.28 25.25 6.18
N GLU A 407 -31.95 25.31 6.15
CA GLU A 407 -31.12 25.69 7.30
C GLU A 407 -31.15 27.19 7.62
N ASP A 408 -31.28 28.06 6.60
CA ASP A 408 -31.42 29.51 6.75
C ASP A 408 -32.61 30.07 5.92
N PRO A 409 -33.85 29.91 6.41
CA PRO A 409 -35.07 30.28 5.67
C PRO A 409 -35.21 31.76 5.36
N ASN A 410 -34.51 32.63 6.10
CA ASN A 410 -34.59 34.09 5.99
C ASN A 410 -33.55 34.67 5.01
N SER A 411 -32.71 33.82 4.42
CA SER A 411 -31.67 34.25 3.50
C SER A 411 -32.22 34.64 2.13
N PHE A 412 -32.48 35.93 1.94
CA PHE A 412 -32.91 36.48 0.64
C PHE A 412 -31.93 36.14 -0.50
N LYS A 413 -30.62 36.07 -0.20
CA LYS A 413 -29.59 35.69 -1.17
C LYS A 413 -29.73 34.24 -1.64
N LEU A 414 -30.00 33.30 -0.73
CA LEU A 414 -30.21 31.90 -1.09
C LEU A 414 -31.52 31.74 -1.86
N GLN A 415 -32.58 32.42 -1.42
CA GLN A 415 -33.87 32.43 -2.10
C GLN A 415 -33.76 32.88 -3.56
N ASN A 416 -33.13 34.03 -3.83
CA ASN A 416 -32.94 34.52 -5.18
C ASN A 416 -32.12 33.57 -6.06
N LYS A 417 -31.05 33.00 -5.51
CA LYS A 417 -30.22 32.00 -6.22
C LYS A 417 -31.03 30.76 -6.58
N LEU A 418 -31.86 30.29 -5.64
CA LEU A 418 -32.72 29.12 -5.82
C LEU A 418 -33.78 29.39 -6.90
N GLU A 419 -34.47 30.52 -6.84
CA GLU A 419 -35.47 30.92 -7.85
C GLU A 419 -34.87 31.01 -9.25
N PHE A 420 -33.70 31.63 -9.38
CA PHE A 420 -32.98 31.69 -10.66
C PHE A 420 -32.59 30.30 -11.17
N SER A 421 -32.08 29.43 -10.29
CA SER A 421 -31.72 28.06 -10.65
C SER A 421 -32.91 27.24 -11.12
N ILE A 422 -34.04 27.30 -10.38
CA ILE A 422 -35.29 26.63 -10.74
C ILE A 422 -35.83 27.15 -12.07
N LYS A 423 -35.77 28.47 -12.32
CA LYS A 423 -36.17 29.05 -13.60
C LYS A 423 -35.36 28.46 -14.75
N ASN A 424 -34.03 28.42 -14.63
CA ASN A 424 -33.16 27.85 -15.66
C ASN A 424 -33.41 26.36 -15.89
N LEU A 425 -33.68 25.59 -14.82
CA LEU A 425 -34.07 24.18 -14.94
C LEU A 425 -35.37 24.03 -15.73
N LYS A 426 -36.37 24.88 -15.51
CA LYS A 426 -37.65 24.84 -16.26
C LYS A 426 -37.48 25.18 -17.75
N GLU A 427 -36.46 25.97 -18.10
CA GLU A 427 -36.14 26.32 -19.49
C GLU A 427 -35.32 25.24 -20.22
N SER A 428 -34.75 24.27 -19.48
CA SER A 428 -33.94 23.20 -20.04
C SER A 428 -34.75 22.21 -20.88
N ILE A 429 -34.10 21.59 -21.86
CA ILE A 429 -34.70 20.53 -22.68
C ILE A 429 -35.06 19.30 -21.82
N GLU A 430 -34.26 19.01 -20.79
CA GLU A 430 -34.53 17.91 -19.87
C GLU A 430 -35.86 18.08 -19.15
N PHE A 431 -36.19 19.29 -18.71
CA PHE A 431 -37.49 19.57 -18.10
C PHE A 431 -38.63 19.53 -19.13
N LYS A 432 -38.45 20.16 -20.30
CA LYS A 432 -39.46 20.17 -21.37
C LYS A 432 -39.84 18.77 -21.84
N GLU A 433 -38.86 17.85 -21.87
CA GLU A 433 -39.07 16.45 -22.27
C GLU A 433 -39.45 15.53 -21.09
N GLY A 434 -39.60 16.06 -19.87
CA GLY A 434 -40.06 15.30 -18.70
C GLY A 434 -38.99 14.44 -18.03
N PHE A 435 -37.71 14.67 -18.31
CA PHE A 435 -36.59 14.01 -17.64
C PHE A 435 -36.14 14.71 -16.34
N LEU A 436 -36.69 15.87 -16.03
CA LEU A 436 -36.54 16.54 -14.74
C LEU A 436 -37.88 16.75 -14.08
N GLN A 437 -37.97 16.39 -12.80
CA GLN A 437 -39.10 16.70 -11.93
C GLN A 437 -38.64 17.64 -10.82
N ILE A 438 -39.41 18.70 -10.61
CA ILE A 438 -39.12 19.75 -9.62
C ILE A 438 -40.15 19.59 -8.49
N ASP A 439 -39.73 18.95 -7.39
CA ASP A 439 -40.52 18.87 -6.16
C ASP A 439 -40.08 19.99 -5.19
N PRO A 440 -40.92 20.36 -4.20
CA PRO A 440 -40.61 21.45 -3.28
C PRO A 440 -39.27 21.31 -2.54
N ASN A 441 -38.87 20.09 -2.20
CA ASN A 441 -37.68 19.80 -1.38
C ASN A 441 -36.58 19.05 -2.16
N LEU A 442 -36.82 18.66 -3.41
CA LEU A 442 -35.88 17.87 -4.19
C LEU A 442 -36.12 18.04 -5.69
N ILE A 443 -35.05 18.24 -6.44
CA ILE A 443 -35.03 18.09 -7.90
C ILE A 443 -34.62 16.67 -8.23
N GLN A 444 -35.49 15.94 -8.93
CA GLN A 444 -35.24 14.59 -9.39
C GLN A 444 -34.85 14.60 -10.87
N GLU A 445 -33.78 13.89 -11.21
CA GLU A 445 -33.30 13.71 -12.57
C GLU A 445 -33.50 12.25 -13.00
N ASN A 446 -34.31 12.06 -14.05
CA ASN A 446 -34.74 10.75 -14.56
C ASN A 446 -34.08 10.44 -15.91
N THR A 447 -32.95 11.06 -16.22
CA THR A 447 -32.23 10.86 -17.47
C THR A 447 -31.49 9.53 -17.44
N VAL A 448 -31.71 8.68 -18.45
CA VAL A 448 -30.98 7.42 -18.59
C VAL A 448 -29.73 7.65 -19.45
N ARG A 449 -28.55 7.32 -18.90
CA ARG A 449 -27.28 7.40 -19.60
C ARG A 449 -26.95 6.08 -20.29
N TYR A 450 -26.53 6.16 -21.55
CA TYR A 450 -26.11 5.01 -22.36
C TYR A 450 -24.62 5.04 -22.71
N SER A 451 -23.87 5.96 -22.10
CA SER A 451 -22.41 6.01 -22.22
C SER A 451 -21.78 4.65 -21.86
N PRO A 452 -20.63 4.31 -22.45
CA PRO A 452 -19.94 3.07 -22.15
C PRO A 452 -19.75 2.87 -20.64
N GLU A 453 -20.08 1.66 -20.20
CA GLU A 453 -19.90 1.25 -18.83
C GLU A 453 -18.61 0.46 -18.66
N VAL A 454 -17.86 0.83 -17.64
CA VAL A 454 -16.53 0.30 -17.35
C VAL A 454 -16.57 -0.52 -16.07
N TYR A 455 -15.92 -1.69 -16.09
CA TYR A 455 -15.57 -2.43 -14.89
C TYR A 455 -14.09 -2.25 -14.57
N VAL A 456 -13.77 -1.86 -13.34
CA VAL A 456 -12.38 -1.65 -12.89
C VAL A 456 -11.99 -2.80 -11.95
N PHE A 457 -11.05 -3.63 -12.39
CA PHE A 457 -10.45 -4.69 -11.57
C PHE A 457 -9.55 -4.11 -10.48
N ASP A 458 -9.14 -4.96 -9.53
CA ASP A 458 -8.07 -4.58 -8.61
C ASP A 458 -6.74 -4.52 -9.35
N MET A 459 -5.88 -3.59 -8.90
CA MET A 459 -4.53 -3.48 -9.45
C MET A 459 -3.65 -4.59 -8.86
N GLU A 460 -2.85 -5.24 -9.70
CA GLU A 460 -1.88 -6.25 -9.26
C GLU A 460 -0.58 -5.57 -8.80
N SER A 461 0.00 -5.99 -7.66
CA SER A 461 1.30 -5.44 -7.25
C SER A 461 2.41 -5.94 -8.18
N SER A 462 3.36 -5.08 -8.52
CA SER A 462 4.59 -5.50 -9.23
C SER A 462 5.64 -6.08 -8.27
N LEU A 463 5.45 -5.91 -6.96
CA LEU A 463 6.35 -6.38 -5.91
C LEU A 463 5.64 -7.35 -4.94
N PRO A 464 6.31 -8.39 -4.46
CA PRO A 464 5.76 -9.25 -3.42
C PRO A 464 5.66 -8.48 -2.10
N PHE A 465 4.59 -8.74 -1.35
CA PHE A 465 4.28 -8.09 -0.06
C PHE A 465 4.39 -6.56 -0.13
N PRO A 466 3.51 -5.89 -0.90
CA PRO A 466 3.49 -4.44 -0.98
C PRO A 466 3.31 -3.83 0.42
N TYR A 467 3.93 -2.67 0.65
CA TYR A 467 3.94 -1.99 1.95
C TYR A 467 2.53 -1.84 2.56
N HIS A 468 1.55 -1.50 1.72
CA HIS A 468 0.14 -1.49 2.10
C HIS A 468 -0.53 -2.79 1.71
N LEU A 469 -1.11 -3.47 2.72
CA LEU A 469 -1.75 -4.77 2.56
C LEU A 469 -2.78 -4.78 1.41
N GLN A 470 -3.63 -3.76 1.32
CA GLN A 470 -4.76 -3.71 0.39
C GLN A 470 -4.62 -2.66 -0.73
N ALA A 471 -3.39 -2.17 -1.01
CA ALA A 471 -3.17 -1.10 -1.99
C ALA A 471 -3.84 -1.37 -3.35
N GLY A 472 -3.75 -2.60 -3.88
CA GLY A 472 -4.36 -2.93 -5.18
C GLY A 472 -5.88 -2.74 -5.23
N ARG A 473 -6.57 -3.09 -4.14
CA ARG A 473 -8.02 -2.90 -3.99
C ARG A 473 -8.37 -1.43 -3.82
N LEU A 474 -7.59 -0.71 -3.00
CA LEU A 474 -7.76 0.72 -2.74
C LEU A 474 -7.53 1.56 -3.99
N LEU A 475 -6.52 1.23 -4.81
CA LEU A 475 -6.26 1.90 -6.08
C LEU A 475 -7.40 1.67 -7.08
N GLY A 476 -7.91 0.43 -7.17
CA GLY A 476 -9.11 0.14 -7.95
C GLY A 476 -10.33 0.94 -7.48
N GLU A 477 -10.52 1.06 -6.15
CA GLU A 477 -11.60 1.87 -5.57
C GLU A 477 -11.43 3.36 -5.86
N ALA A 478 -10.21 3.90 -5.73
CA ALA A 478 -9.93 5.29 -6.04
C ALA A 478 -10.22 5.62 -7.52
N ILE A 479 -9.87 4.71 -8.45
CA ILE A 479 -10.20 4.86 -9.87
C ILE A 479 -11.72 4.85 -10.07
N ARG A 480 -12.43 3.86 -9.50
CA ARG A 480 -13.90 3.81 -9.58
C ARG A 480 -14.53 5.07 -9.02
N TYR A 481 -14.09 5.49 -7.84
CA TYR A 481 -14.54 6.71 -7.17
C TYR A 481 -14.37 7.93 -8.07
N ASN A 482 -13.21 8.09 -8.73
CA ASN A 482 -12.96 9.20 -9.63
C ASN A 482 -13.84 9.13 -10.90
N LEU A 483 -13.88 7.97 -11.56
CA LEU A 483 -14.64 7.75 -12.79
C LEU A 483 -16.15 7.98 -12.59
N LYS A 484 -16.73 7.59 -11.45
CA LYS A 484 -18.14 7.89 -11.10
C LYS A 484 -18.47 9.38 -11.10
N GLN A 485 -17.46 10.22 -10.94
CA GLN A 485 -17.60 11.66 -10.90
C GLN A 485 -17.31 12.32 -12.26
N ILE A 486 -16.95 11.52 -13.27
CA ILE A 486 -16.79 11.97 -14.65
C ILE A 486 -18.10 11.75 -15.38
N GLN A 487 -18.74 12.85 -15.81
CA GLN A 487 -20.12 12.85 -16.29
C GLN A 487 -20.38 11.93 -17.51
N SER A 488 -19.37 11.69 -18.37
CA SER A 488 -19.49 10.84 -19.56
C SER A 488 -19.03 9.39 -19.37
N VAL A 489 -18.83 8.93 -18.14
CA VAL A 489 -18.35 7.58 -17.85
C VAL A 489 -19.30 6.91 -16.88
N ARG A 490 -19.77 5.72 -17.26
CA ARG A 490 -20.49 4.83 -16.33
C ARG A 490 -19.52 3.83 -15.74
N VAL A 491 -19.71 3.51 -14.47
CA VAL A 491 -18.88 2.54 -13.75
C VAL A 491 -19.79 1.57 -13.03
N VAL A 492 -19.49 0.28 -13.13
CA VAL A 492 -20.20 -0.75 -12.37
C VAL A 492 -19.91 -0.57 -10.88
N ASP A 493 -20.96 -0.47 -10.06
CA ASP A 493 -20.81 -0.21 -8.63
C ASP A 493 -21.87 -0.86 -7.72
N GLY A 494 -21.80 -0.53 -6.43
CA GLY A 494 -22.75 -0.96 -5.42
C GLY A 494 -22.95 -2.48 -5.35
N ASN A 495 -24.20 -2.90 -5.31
CA ASN A 495 -24.58 -4.30 -5.14
C ASN A 495 -24.17 -5.19 -6.33
N GLU A 496 -24.17 -4.64 -7.55
CA GLU A 496 -23.71 -5.39 -8.73
C GLU A 496 -22.21 -5.64 -8.67
N PHE A 497 -21.42 -4.60 -8.40
CA PHE A 497 -19.98 -4.72 -8.24
C PHE A 497 -19.58 -5.72 -7.15
N ASN A 498 -20.22 -5.63 -5.98
CA ASN A 498 -19.97 -6.55 -4.86
C ASN A 498 -20.31 -8.00 -5.22
N TYR A 499 -21.40 -8.21 -5.96
CA TYR A 499 -21.78 -9.53 -6.44
C TYR A 499 -20.76 -10.10 -7.43
N ILE A 500 -20.34 -9.31 -8.43
CA ILE A 500 -19.32 -9.72 -9.40
C ILE A 500 -18.00 -10.07 -8.69
N ARG A 501 -17.56 -9.24 -7.73
CA ARG A 501 -16.37 -9.54 -6.92
C ARG A 501 -16.50 -10.86 -6.17
N GLY A 502 -17.68 -11.16 -5.62
CA GLY A 502 -17.96 -12.43 -4.96
C GLY A 502 -17.68 -13.63 -5.88
N LEU A 503 -18.16 -13.56 -7.12
CA LEU A 503 -17.90 -14.60 -8.13
C LEU A 503 -16.41 -14.69 -8.51
N LEU A 504 -15.74 -13.55 -8.70
CA LEU A 504 -14.32 -13.50 -9.05
C LEU A 504 -13.42 -14.06 -7.93
N LYS A 505 -13.85 -13.96 -6.67
CA LYS A 505 -13.11 -14.48 -5.52
C LYS A 505 -12.89 -16.00 -5.58
N GLU A 506 -13.78 -16.73 -6.23
CA GLU A 506 -13.67 -18.19 -6.38
C GLU A 506 -12.58 -18.61 -7.36
N THR A 507 -12.11 -17.70 -8.22
CA THR A 507 -11.24 -18.03 -9.36
C THR A 507 -9.85 -17.40 -9.27
N ASN A 508 -9.72 -16.14 -8.83
CA ASN A 508 -8.44 -15.41 -8.89
C ASN A 508 -8.19 -14.54 -7.64
N TYR A 509 -8.22 -15.14 -6.45
CA TYR A 509 -8.05 -14.45 -5.18
C TYR A 509 -6.62 -14.53 -4.64
N HIS A 510 -6.02 -13.37 -4.35
CA HIS A 510 -4.75 -13.30 -3.66
C HIS A 510 -4.95 -13.25 -2.14
N PRO A 511 -4.47 -14.23 -1.35
CA PRO A 511 -4.81 -14.36 0.07
C PRO A 511 -4.18 -13.30 0.99
N PHE A 512 -3.00 -12.78 0.65
CA PHE A 512 -2.37 -11.69 1.42
C PHE A 512 -3.10 -10.36 1.17
N SER A 513 -3.05 -9.86 -0.07
CA SER A 513 -3.57 -8.54 -0.43
C SER A 513 -5.08 -8.46 -0.65
N GLN A 514 -5.74 -9.62 -0.71
CA GLN A 514 -7.18 -9.76 -0.97
C GLN A 514 -7.63 -9.18 -2.31
N THR A 515 -6.71 -9.07 -3.25
CA THR A 515 -6.94 -8.55 -4.59
C THR A 515 -7.50 -9.63 -5.52
N LEU A 516 -8.29 -9.16 -6.48
CA LEU A 516 -8.88 -9.93 -7.59
C LEU A 516 -8.36 -9.33 -8.89
N PRO A 517 -7.12 -9.63 -9.31
CA PRO A 517 -6.57 -9.07 -10.54
C PRO A 517 -7.29 -9.62 -11.78
N PHE A 518 -7.15 -8.88 -12.87
CA PHE A 518 -7.74 -9.24 -14.16
C PHE A 518 -7.25 -10.60 -14.67
N ALA A 519 -8.19 -11.41 -15.16
CA ALA A 519 -7.92 -12.64 -15.88
C ALA A 519 -8.98 -12.82 -16.97
N ILE A 520 -8.52 -13.13 -18.19
CA ILE A 520 -9.38 -13.24 -19.38
C ILE A 520 -10.46 -14.31 -19.18
N ASP A 521 -10.10 -15.45 -18.59
CA ASP A 521 -10.99 -16.59 -18.38
C ASP A 521 -12.21 -16.25 -17.51
N ASN A 522 -12.10 -15.21 -16.68
CA ASN A 522 -13.13 -14.81 -15.72
C ASN A 522 -14.10 -13.75 -16.28
N LEU A 523 -13.88 -13.22 -17.48
CA LEU A 523 -14.68 -12.12 -18.04
C LEU A 523 -16.15 -12.47 -18.25
N HIS A 524 -16.47 -13.75 -18.41
CA HIS A 524 -17.85 -14.22 -18.52
C HIS A 524 -18.68 -13.96 -17.25
N LEU A 525 -18.03 -13.86 -16.08
CA LEU A 525 -18.69 -13.63 -14.79
C LEU A 525 -19.25 -12.22 -14.64
N LEU A 526 -18.72 -11.25 -15.38
CA LEU A 526 -19.12 -9.84 -15.33
C LEU A 526 -20.60 -9.64 -15.69
N ASP A 527 -21.13 -10.45 -16.62
CA ASP A 527 -22.51 -10.31 -17.13
C ASP A 527 -23.47 -11.35 -16.54
N SER A 528 -23.09 -12.07 -15.49
CA SER A 528 -23.89 -13.17 -14.89
C SER A 528 -25.30 -12.75 -14.46
N LYS A 529 -25.50 -11.50 -14.01
CA LYS A 529 -26.83 -10.93 -13.68
C LYS A 529 -27.53 -10.24 -14.86
N ARG A 530 -26.87 -10.10 -16.01
CA ARG A 530 -27.33 -9.29 -17.15
C ARG A 530 -27.94 -10.15 -18.25
N ARG A 531 -29.18 -10.61 -18.06
CA ARG A 531 -29.89 -11.41 -19.07
C ARG A 531 -30.38 -10.59 -20.27
N ASN A 532 -30.92 -9.40 -20.02
CA ASN A 532 -31.49 -8.48 -21.03
C ASN A 532 -30.92 -7.05 -20.93
N ALA A 533 -29.71 -6.92 -20.36
CA ALA A 533 -29.03 -5.64 -20.20
C ALA A 533 -27.80 -5.58 -21.11
N VAL A 534 -27.34 -4.37 -21.39
CA VAL A 534 -26.08 -4.15 -22.13
C VAL A 534 -24.94 -4.78 -21.33
N LYS A 535 -24.14 -5.61 -22.01
CA LYS A 535 -22.97 -6.24 -21.40
C LYS A 535 -21.91 -5.19 -21.07
N ILE A 536 -21.11 -5.46 -20.03
CA ILE A 536 -19.97 -4.60 -19.67
C ILE A 536 -18.92 -4.75 -20.77
N ARG A 537 -18.75 -3.78 -21.67
CA ARG A 537 -17.79 -3.92 -22.78
C ARG A 537 -16.35 -3.63 -22.36
N TYR A 538 -16.15 -2.54 -21.61
CA TYR A 538 -14.82 -2.01 -21.31
C TYR A 538 -14.36 -2.41 -19.92
N VAL A 539 -13.10 -2.84 -19.83
CA VAL A 539 -12.50 -3.31 -18.59
C VAL A 539 -11.19 -2.56 -18.35
N VAL A 540 -11.04 -1.97 -17.17
CA VAL A 540 -9.79 -1.36 -16.72
C VAL A 540 -9.06 -2.34 -15.82
N HIS A 541 -7.81 -2.61 -16.15
CA HIS A 541 -6.93 -3.48 -15.36
C HIS A 541 -5.50 -2.96 -15.42
N GLY A 542 -4.63 -3.48 -14.55
CA GLY A 542 -3.25 -3.01 -14.53
C GLY A 542 -2.44 -3.47 -13.33
N LYS A 543 -1.23 -2.92 -13.26
CA LYS A 543 -0.26 -3.15 -12.20
C LYS A 543 0.08 -1.87 -11.48
N TYR A 544 0.55 -2.00 -10.25
CA TYR A 544 1.05 -0.87 -9.47
C TYR A 544 2.41 -1.17 -8.85
N GLN A 545 3.13 -0.11 -8.54
CA GLN A 545 4.31 -0.15 -7.69
C GLN A 545 4.31 1.08 -6.80
N ILE A 546 4.48 0.87 -5.50
CA ILE A 546 4.66 1.96 -4.52
C ILE A 546 6.05 1.81 -3.95
N LYS A 547 6.87 2.85 -4.12
CA LYS A 547 8.25 2.86 -3.62
C LYS A 547 8.67 4.27 -3.26
N ASP A 548 9.19 4.45 -2.05
CA ASP A 548 9.70 5.75 -1.57
C ASP A 548 8.68 6.89 -1.73
N GLY A 549 7.39 6.61 -1.52
CA GLY A 549 6.27 7.54 -1.69
C GLY A 549 5.87 7.87 -3.13
N ASP A 550 6.51 7.27 -4.15
CA ASP A 550 6.07 7.33 -5.54
C ASP A 550 5.03 6.24 -5.82
N ILE A 551 3.85 6.65 -6.28
CA ILE A 551 2.77 5.75 -6.71
C ILE A 551 2.85 5.67 -8.23
N ARG A 552 3.27 4.51 -8.74
CA ARG A 552 3.25 4.20 -10.17
C ARG A 552 2.11 3.26 -10.50
N LEU A 553 1.36 3.59 -11.55
CA LEU A 553 0.30 2.77 -12.12
C LEU A 553 0.57 2.53 -13.60
N ASP A 554 0.57 1.26 -13.99
CA ASP A 554 0.60 0.81 -15.39
C ASP A 554 -0.79 0.22 -15.71
N ILE A 555 -1.60 0.92 -16.49
CA ILE A 555 -3.01 0.59 -16.74
C ILE A 555 -3.26 0.25 -18.21
N SER A 556 -4.15 -0.72 -18.43
CA SER A 556 -4.73 -1.07 -19.71
C SER A 556 -6.24 -0.87 -19.72
N LEU A 557 -6.76 -0.42 -20.87
CA LEU A 557 -8.18 -0.45 -21.20
C LEU A 557 -8.43 -1.59 -22.19
N TYR A 558 -9.10 -2.63 -21.74
CA TYR A 558 -9.46 -3.81 -22.52
C TYR A 558 -10.86 -3.66 -23.12
N ASP A 559 -10.98 -3.86 -24.42
CA ASP A 559 -12.26 -3.94 -25.13
C ASP A 559 -12.65 -5.41 -25.33
N ARG A 560 -13.74 -5.83 -24.69
CA ARG A 560 -14.22 -7.22 -24.76
C ARG A 560 -14.79 -7.62 -26.11
N ASP A 561 -15.21 -6.67 -26.95
CA ASP A 561 -15.72 -6.99 -28.28
C ASP A 561 -14.57 -7.28 -29.25
N SER A 562 -13.47 -6.52 -29.16
CA SER A 562 -12.27 -6.74 -29.97
C SER A 562 -11.24 -7.68 -29.31
N LEU A 563 -11.50 -8.14 -28.08
CA LEU A 563 -10.67 -9.08 -27.31
C LEU A 563 -9.20 -8.65 -27.16
N ARG A 564 -8.96 -7.36 -26.95
CA ARG A 564 -7.61 -6.81 -26.78
C ARG A 564 -7.59 -5.55 -25.92
N ASP A 565 -6.41 -5.27 -25.37
CA ASP A 565 -6.09 -3.94 -24.84
C ASP A 565 -6.06 -2.93 -25.98
N ILE A 566 -6.96 -1.95 -25.96
CA ILE A 566 -7.02 -0.87 -26.96
C ILE A 566 -6.10 0.30 -26.61
N ALA A 567 -5.66 0.37 -25.36
CA ALA A 567 -4.63 1.29 -24.90
C ALA A 567 -3.96 0.76 -23.64
N THR A 568 -2.65 1.00 -23.51
CA THR A 568 -1.86 0.75 -22.30
C THR A 568 -0.98 1.96 -22.05
N TRP A 569 -0.94 2.45 -20.82
CA TRP A 569 -0.11 3.61 -20.46
C TRP A 569 0.31 3.56 -18.99
N SER A 570 1.32 4.37 -18.67
CA SER A 570 1.87 4.49 -17.32
C SER A 570 1.76 5.93 -16.82
N THR A 571 1.50 6.10 -15.53
CA THR A 571 1.73 7.36 -14.84
C THR A 571 2.33 7.09 -13.47
N ASN A 572 3.13 8.03 -12.99
CA ASN A 572 3.53 8.06 -11.59
C ASN A 572 3.38 9.46 -11.00
N GLN A 573 3.41 9.52 -9.68
CA GLN A 573 3.48 10.75 -8.92
C GLN A 573 3.96 10.45 -7.51
N LYS A 574 4.80 11.34 -7.00
CA LYS A 574 5.27 11.36 -5.62
C LYS A 574 4.76 12.60 -4.88
N GLY A 575 4.64 12.48 -3.56
CA GLY A 575 4.31 13.58 -2.65
C GLY A 575 2.87 13.57 -2.15
N ARG A 576 2.48 14.68 -1.51
CA ARG A 576 1.21 14.82 -0.75
C ARG A 576 -0.05 14.59 -1.58
N ASP A 577 0.00 14.82 -2.89
CA ASP A 577 -1.17 14.71 -3.79
C ASP A 577 -0.96 13.63 -4.86
N SER A 578 -0.08 12.67 -4.57
CA SER A 578 0.28 11.57 -5.46
C SER A 578 -0.94 10.79 -5.95
N LEU A 579 -1.78 10.30 -5.02
CA LEU A 579 -2.99 9.56 -5.35
C LEU A 579 -4.02 10.39 -6.16
N PRO A 580 -4.49 11.58 -5.69
CA PRO A 580 -5.41 12.42 -6.46
C PRO A 580 -4.94 12.70 -7.89
N THR A 581 -3.66 13.00 -8.06
CA THR A 581 -3.06 13.37 -9.35
C THR A 581 -3.04 12.18 -10.30
N VAL A 582 -2.52 11.04 -9.84
CA VAL A 582 -2.42 9.80 -10.63
C VAL A 582 -3.82 9.35 -11.08
N ILE A 583 -4.76 9.32 -10.14
CA ILE A 583 -6.12 8.84 -10.41
C ILE A 583 -6.88 9.80 -11.35
N HIS A 584 -6.69 11.12 -11.22
CA HIS A 584 -7.29 12.08 -12.13
C HIS A 584 -6.76 11.93 -13.56
N ARG A 585 -5.44 11.81 -13.74
CA ARG A 585 -4.84 11.56 -15.07
C ARG A 585 -5.37 10.27 -15.70
N MET A 586 -5.51 9.22 -14.90
CA MET A 586 -6.08 7.94 -15.33
C MET A 586 -7.55 8.10 -15.77
N GLY A 587 -8.37 8.79 -14.95
CA GLY A 587 -9.77 9.01 -15.24
C GLY A 587 -10.02 9.78 -16.54
N GLU A 588 -9.29 10.88 -16.77
CA GLU A 588 -9.40 11.67 -18.00
C GLU A 588 -8.95 10.85 -19.23
N ARG A 589 -7.86 10.08 -19.11
CA ARG A 589 -7.40 9.24 -20.23
C ARG A 589 -8.41 8.15 -20.59
N ILE A 590 -9.00 7.49 -19.59
CA ILE A 590 -10.08 6.50 -19.81
C ILE A 590 -11.27 7.18 -20.50
N LYS A 591 -11.71 8.33 -19.99
CA LYS A 591 -12.81 9.12 -20.56
C LYS A 591 -12.60 9.45 -22.05
N ASP A 592 -11.38 9.81 -22.43
CA ASP A 592 -11.02 10.19 -23.80
C ASP A 592 -10.97 8.99 -24.76
N LEU A 593 -10.64 7.80 -24.25
CA LEU A 593 -10.57 6.57 -25.03
C LEU A 593 -11.94 5.92 -25.25
N LEU A 594 -12.89 6.13 -24.34
CA LEU A 594 -14.24 5.57 -24.46
C LEU A 594 -15.04 6.28 -25.57
N PRO A 595 -15.72 5.52 -26.44
CA PRO A 595 -16.54 6.11 -27.48
C PRO A 595 -17.73 6.88 -26.87
N LYS A 596 -18.24 7.85 -27.60
CA LYS A 596 -19.41 8.64 -27.20
C LYS A 596 -20.64 8.04 -27.85
N GLU A 597 -21.27 7.13 -27.11
CA GLU A 597 -22.42 6.33 -27.56
C GLU A 597 -23.66 6.65 -26.73
N GLY A 598 -24.79 6.76 -27.42
CA GLY A 598 -26.10 7.06 -26.85
C GLY A 598 -27.22 6.35 -27.62
N LYS A 599 -28.46 6.69 -27.28
CA LYS A 599 -29.65 6.13 -27.92
C LYS A 599 -30.67 7.21 -28.30
N ILE A 600 -31.52 6.88 -29.26
CA ILE A 600 -32.75 7.63 -29.52
C ILE A 600 -33.72 7.40 -28.36
N LEU A 601 -34.08 8.47 -27.67
CA LEU A 601 -35.03 8.47 -26.57
C LEU A 601 -36.47 8.66 -27.07
N LYS A 602 -36.65 9.54 -28.06
CA LYS A 602 -37.97 9.91 -28.58
C LYS A 602 -37.87 10.43 -30.00
N ILE A 603 -38.79 9.97 -30.86
CA ILE A 603 -38.95 10.46 -32.22
C ILE A 603 -40.11 11.45 -32.24
N LYS A 604 -39.88 12.64 -32.79
CA LYS A 604 -40.90 13.67 -33.02
C LYS A 604 -41.05 13.90 -34.52
N LYS A 605 -41.97 14.81 -34.88
CA LYS A 605 -42.28 15.12 -36.28
C LYS A 605 -41.08 15.67 -37.06
N ASP A 606 -40.35 16.63 -36.47
CA ASP A 606 -39.28 17.38 -37.17
C ASP A 606 -37.89 17.16 -36.57
N GLU A 607 -37.79 16.37 -35.49
CA GLU A 607 -36.58 16.19 -34.71
C GLU A 607 -36.58 14.88 -33.91
N VAL A 608 -35.43 14.53 -33.35
CA VAL A 608 -35.21 13.35 -32.51
C VAL A 608 -34.53 13.76 -31.23
N ILE A 609 -35.03 13.28 -30.10
CA ILE A 609 -34.37 13.45 -28.79
C ILE A 609 -33.42 12.28 -28.58
N VAL A 610 -32.15 12.59 -28.32
CA VAL A 610 -31.09 11.60 -28.11
C VAL A 610 -30.48 11.73 -26.72
N SER A 611 -29.92 10.64 -26.20
CA SER A 611 -29.34 10.56 -24.85
C SER A 611 -27.91 11.08 -24.73
N LEU A 612 -27.49 11.98 -25.63
CA LEU A 612 -26.18 12.61 -25.64
C LEU A 612 -26.34 14.11 -25.45
N GLY A 613 -25.49 14.73 -24.64
CA GLY A 613 -25.50 16.17 -24.40
C GLY A 613 -24.12 16.75 -24.13
N LYS A 614 -24.07 17.93 -23.49
CA LYS A 614 -22.81 18.60 -23.10
C LYS A 614 -21.91 17.71 -22.27
N ASP A 615 -22.49 16.90 -21.37
CA ASP A 615 -21.74 15.99 -20.50
C ASP A 615 -20.92 14.98 -21.30
N ASP A 616 -21.38 14.63 -22.51
CA ASP A 616 -20.74 13.68 -23.43
C ASP A 616 -19.75 14.37 -24.40
N GLY A 617 -19.55 15.68 -24.26
CA GLY A 617 -18.62 16.49 -25.06
C GLY A 617 -19.25 17.15 -26.30
N LEU A 618 -20.58 17.13 -26.45
CA LEU A 618 -21.26 17.72 -27.60
C LEU A 618 -21.25 19.26 -27.53
N GLN A 619 -21.23 19.88 -28.71
CA GLN A 619 -21.34 21.32 -28.93
C GLN A 619 -22.55 21.64 -29.82
N LYS A 620 -22.95 22.91 -29.91
CA LYS A 620 -24.22 23.34 -30.54
C LYS A 620 -24.39 22.91 -32.01
N ASN A 621 -23.33 22.51 -32.70
CA ASN A 621 -23.33 22.07 -34.10
C ASN A 621 -22.65 20.69 -34.29
N SER A 622 -22.50 19.90 -33.22
CA SER A 622 -21.95 18.55 -33.37
C SER A 622 -22.85 17.72 -34.28
N LYS A 623 -22.23 16.94 -35.18
CA LYS A 623 -22.93 16.00 -36.06
C LYS A 623 -22.90 14.62 -35.44
N LEU A 624 -24.07 13.99 -35.36
CA LEU A 624 -24.23 12.65 -34.80
C LEU A 624 -24.59 11.68 -35.91
N GLU A 625 -24.18 10.43 -35.75
CA GLU A 625 -24.54 9.33 -36.63
C GLU A 625 -25.60 8.46 -35.97
N PHE A 626 -26.69 8.21 -36.69
CA PHE A 626 -27.71 7.23 -36.31
C PHE A 626 -27.31 5.87 -36.83
N GLN A 627 -27.35 4.86 -35.96
CA GLN A 627 -26.98 3.49 -36.30
C GLN A 627 -28.06 2.50 -35.86
N ARG A 628 -28.20 1.43 -36.64
CA ARG A 628 -29.02 0.27 -36.26
C ARG A 628 -28.19 -1.00 -36.43
N LYS A 629 -28.02 -1.74 -35.34
CA LYS A 629 -27.19 -2.97 -35.31
C LYS A 629 -25.77 -2.73 -35.85
N GLY A 630 -25.17 -1.60 -35.46
CA GLY A 630 -23.82 -1.19 -35.87
C GLY A 630 -23.67 -0.69 -37.32
N LYS A 631 -24.76 -0.62 -38.10
CA LYS A 631 -24.73 -0.02 -39.44
C LYS A 631 -25.17 1.44 -39.38
N THR A 632 -24.35 2.34 -39.89
CA THR A 632 -24.71 3.75 -40.07
C THR A 632 -25.87 3.89 -41.05
N LEU A 633 -26.91 4.60 -40.62
CA LEU A 633 -28.07 4.94 -41.42
C LEU A 633 -27.84 6.28 -42.13
N PHE A 634 -27.69 7.35 -41.36
CA PHE A 634 -27.42 8.72 -41.82
C PHE A 634 -27.03 9.60 -40.62
N GLN A 635 -26.77 10.88 -40.89
CA GLN A 635 -26.34 11.85 -39.87
C GLN A 635 -27.47 12.80 -39.46
N GLY A 636 -27.30 13.43 -38.31
CA GLY A 636 -28.13 14.53 -37.85
C GLY A 636 -27.30 15.64 -37.23
N GLU A 637 -27.87 16.84 -37.19
CA GLU A 637 -27.27 18.01 -36.56
C GLU A 637 -28.06 18.42 -35.32
N ILE A 638 -27.35 18.82 -34.27
CA ILE A 638 -27.96 19.29 -33.03
C ILE A 638 -28.65 20.64 -33.28
N ILE A 639 -29.90 20.76 -32.83
CA ILE A 639 -30.70 21.99 -32.89
C ILE A 639 -30.90 22.60 -31.50
N GLU A 640 -31.08 21.77 -30.48
CA GLU A 640 -31.11 22.21 -29.07
C GLU A 640 -30.18 21.30 -28.26
N LEU A 641 -29.20 21.90 -27.58
CA LEU A 641 -28.19 21.18 -26.81
C LEU A 641 -28.51 21.27 -25.31
N GLY A 642 -28.95 20.15 -24.74
CA GLY A 642 -29.07 19.97 -23.30
C GLY A 642 -27.77 19.54 -22.65
N LYS A 643 -27.85 19.36 -21.34
CA LYS A 643 -26.78 18.81 -20.53
C LYS A 643 -26.62 17.31 -20.77
N SER A 644 -27.71 16.56 -20.70
CA SER A 644 -27.72 15.10 -20.78
C SER A 644 -28.41 14.53 -22.01
N ILE A 645 -29.25 15.35 -22.64
CA ILE A 645 -29.95 15.01 -23.87
C ILE A 645 -29.80 16.13 -24.89
N SER A 646 -30.03 15.83 -26.15
CA SER A 646 -30.04 16.82 -27.22
C SER A 646 -31.21 16.58 -28.16
N SER A 647 -31.74 17.67 -28.74
CA SER A 647 -32.60 17.58 -29.92
C SER A 647 -31.74 17.63 -31.17
N VAL A 648 -31.99 16.69 -32.08
CA VAL A 648 -31.22 16.47 -33.30
C VAL A 648 -32.16 16.46 -34.49
N LYS A 649 -31.79 17.18 -35.54
CA LYS A 649 -32.49 17.17 -36.82
C LYS A 649 -31.76 16.26 -37.82
N PRO A 650 -32.37 15.15 -38.27
CA PRO A 650 -31.82 14.33 -39.34
C PRO A 650 -31.60 15.09 -40.64
N ASN A 651 -30.55 14.74 -41.38
CA ASN A 651 -30.14 15.47 -42.59
C ASN A 651 -30.79 14.98 -43.90
N ILE A 652 -31.62 13.93 -43.86
CA ILE A 652 -32.34 13.39 -45.03
C ILE A 652 -33.85 13.69 -44.94
N ARG A 653 -34.59 13.49 -46.04
CA ARG A 653 -36.06 13.53 -46.04
C ARG A 653 -36.65 12.14 -45.83
N GLY A 654 -37.82 12.02 -45.19
CA GLY A 654 -38.50 10.74 -44.98
C GLY A 654 -37.85 9.83 -43.93
N TRP A 655 -36.99 10.39 -43.09
CA TRP A 655 -36.23 9.67 -42.05
C TRP A 655 -37.13 9.08 -40.95
N GLU A 656 -38.35 9.56 -40.80
CA GLU A 656 -39.28 9.20 -39.72
C GLU A 656 -39.64 7.70 -39.76
N LYS A 657 -39.53 7.07 -40.94
CA LYS A 657 -39.74 5.63 -41.13
C LYS A 657 -38.47 4.80 -40.94
N GLU A 658 -37.30 5.44 -40.97
CA GLU A 658 -36.00 4.78 -40.90
C GLU A 658 -35.51 4.65 -39.45
N LEU A 659 -35.88 5.55 -38.55
CA LEU A 659 -35.48 5.54 -37.14
C LEU A 659 -36.51 4.86 -36.23
N ALA A 660 -36.03 4.29 -35.13
CA ALA A 660 -36.83 3.74 -34.05
C ALA A 660 -36.25 4.16 -32.70
N THR A 661 -37.12 4.31 -31.69
CA THR A 661 -36.67 4.52 -30.31
C THR A 661 -35.76 3.36 -29.89
N GLY A 662 -34.62 3.69 -29.28
CA GLY A 662 -33.61 2.73 -28.86
C GLY A 662 -32.52 2.42 -29.90
N ASP A 663 -32.64 2.91 -31.15
CA ASP A 663 -31.53 2.92 -32.11
C ASP A 663 -30.33 3.68 -31.53
N ASP A 664 -29.13 3.30 -31.97
CA ASP A 664 -27.88 3.83 -31.45
C ASP A 664 -27.57 5.19 -32.08
N VAL A 665 -26.96 6.06 -31.29
CA VAL A 665 -26.51 7.39 -31.71
C VAL A 665 -25.07 7.52 -31.28
N ILE A 666 -24.17 7.81 -32.20
CA ILE A 666 -22.75 7.99 -31.88
C ILE A 666 -22.26 9.37 -32.31
N LEU A 667 -21.31 9.92 -31.56
CA LEU A 667 -20.50 11.02 -32.05
C LEU A 667 -19.28 10.39 -32.75
N PRO A 668 -19.18 10.46 -34.10
CA PRO A 668 -18.04 9.91 -34.80
C PRO A 668 -16.75 10.58 -34.32
N THR A 669 -15.78 9.75 -33.92
CA THR A 669 -14.44 10.21 -33.59
C THR A 669 -13.71 10.59 -34.88
N ASP A 670 -13.12 11.79 -34.92
CA ASP A 670 -12.28 12.21 -36.04
C ASP A 670 -11.11 11.23 -36.16
N SER A 671 -11.18 10.32 -37.13
CA SER A 671 -10.20 9.26 -37.40
C SER A 671 -8.79 9.78 -37.78
N ARG A 672 -8.58 11.10 -37.73
CA ARG A 672 -7.30 11.76 -38.03
C ARG A 672 -6.40 12.02 -36.82
N LYS A 673 -6.84 11.74 -35.58
CA LYS A 673 -5.98 11.91 -34.38
C LYS A 673 -5.21 10.66 -33.95
N GLU A 674 -5.57 9.46 -34.40
CA GLU A 674 -4.92 8.21 -33.98
C GLU A 674 -3.53 7.96 -34.63
N THR A 675 -3.10 8.79 -35.58
CA THR A 675 -1.83 8.56 -36.30
C THR A 675 -0.64 9.39 -35.80
N LYS A 676 -0.78 10.23 -34.76
CA LYS A 676 0.30 11.12 -34.33
C LYS A 676 1.02 10.79 -33.02
N ASP A 677 0.54 9.86 -32.22
CA ASP A 677 1.27 9.40 -31.02
C ASP A 677 1.41 7.88 -31.08
N LYS A 678 2.43 7.41 -31.80
CA LYS A 678 2.99 6.06 -31.70
C LYS A 678 4.37 6.14 -31.08
#